data_AF-A0A1W1YEC4-F1
#
_entry.id   AF-A0A1W1YEC4-F1
#
_cell.length_a   1.000
_cell.length_b   1.000
_cell.length_c   1.000
_cell.angle_alpha   90.00
_cell.angle_beta   90.00
_cell.angle_gamma   90.00
#
_symmetry.space_group_name_H-M   'P 1'
#
loop_
_entity.id
_entity.type
_entity.pdbx_description
1 polymer ?
#
loop_
_entity_poly.entity_id
_entity_poly.type
_entity_poly.pdbx_seq_one_letter_code
_entity_poly.pdbx_strand_id
1 'polypeptide(L)'
;MKQTVFSRSRHRRLMGGAVLALAGSLAVPAFATPDPVPGVDANGAQVIVTDQSKDWSPVSATATDPLVEATGAVDGSSVAVTGNAVSATARANSASAALTPDARDLEAATGGTWLATGTDGTDGQSPALIATRQATDGAPVSATTANSRIRARLGDLVDSSAVVSANTQEAVALANDAADTLSLTGVAVGTGAGVVSDQSVGGDAAVSARFSGTAALKVADASRSDLDVSDNLQRAVAYGNSAANALGIDAVQLDAAASYGTPSIVEANASDPSVNAAYAVLADQWLGSAVTASANGGFAVKVGDTAFASNVASDGNSLVAAGYGNQSTNGLDLSADAIVNDEWNGGAVANITNVQSAAAVLVKGVAKGGASIAIADDAVEASLDASDNAVLAVATANRADGNLLVVTANAIDAGEGFGGEEGGIVVEGPEYIGTALVEGDGAMSVTAPFSVQNGQISQARVTARAKDVTTAIGADAGIVRSNATIIGNSALAQATGNRAANGLILDANSLATAADLNSLQLGKGVVTASVGSAGDRAGAVLSAAGDVVDSGLTVSDNSLAANATENEVANSMSITANRLVNASGHENARGGMLDYGVGAAADYALANAQEIRGGYRLPVAVKASAYGDFDAAAGDGAVRSALKVTGNSQTASALGNGAANSLTITATALGGAEDPAPGSALSSMQAADTSVDAVSDMQLGVTTAAVDSSLLLSGNNNVARARMNDATNSLAVDTVSAGTLSGELAAVLVDVGYASQVMGDHVLSSIQVADGSVSAAAVTTGQSVDPAASIIRSSFEASGNETLAEAAANTASNSLALTSAVAGGASAGLLNQQLNYASVGAQATSAYGIGAHASSDASSLVDGNVTTAMARGNMATNALAVSGVAEDDCTPDMASITTGALNSAMAPALLSNVQMNAGGVSAYAASPTVSVSYGSVDDSRLGVTGNSVSVAAYGNSATNMVTLASLGSLPASGIGSVQTNSGGVTARVTSVAYTITSPGLGASRIGISGNSISASSVGNAATSKVTVSR
;
A
#
# COMPACT_ATOMS: atom_id res chain seq x y z
N MET A 1 -43.80 16.71 47.09
CA MET A 1 -44.69 17.49 47.99
C MET A 1 -44.73 18.91 47.46
N LYS A 2 -45.93 19.34 46.99
CA LYS A 2 -46.39 20.68 46.51
C LYS A 2 -45.62 21.35 45.36
N GLN A 3 -46.14 21.38 44.12
CA GLN A 3 -47.28 22.18 43.57
C GLN A 3 -46.97 23.69 43.53
N THR A 4 -46.78 24.42 42.42
CA THR A 4 -47.52 24.70 41.15
C THR A 4 -47.94 26.20 41.08
N VAL A 5 -48.01 26.73 39.84
CA VAL A 5 -49.04 27.66 39.28
C VAL A 5 -48.69 29.16 39.03
N PHE A 6 -48.40 29.44 37.74
CA PHE A 6 -49.09 30.33 36.74
C PHE A 6 -49.02 31.89 36.74
N SER A 7 -48.88 32.38 35.48
CA SER A 7 -49.71 33.39 34.76
C SER A 7 -49.40 34.88 34.94
N ARG A 8 -49.49 35.83 33.98
CA ARG A 8 -49.72 35.92 32.51
C ARG A 8 -49.69 37.44 32.14
N SER A 9 -49.31 37.75 30.89
CA SER A 9 -49.87 38.83 30.02
C SER A 9 -49.49 40.31 30.34
N ARG A 10 -49.41 41.32 29.45
CA ARG A 10 -49.91 41.71 28.09
C ARG A 10 -48.93 42.77 27.50
N HIS A 11 -48.53 42.76 26.22
CA HIS A 11 -49.16 43.37 25.01
C HIS A 11 -49.08 44.91 24.83
N ARG A 12 -48.63 45.31 23.60
CA ARG A 12 -48.80 46.60 22.85
C ARG A 12 -47.86 47.77 23.20
N ARG A 13 -47.44 48.69 22.29
CA ARG A 13 -47.46 48.90 20.82
C ARG A 13 -46.71 50.24 20.53
N LEU A 14 -46.14 50.35 19.33
CA LEU A 14 -45.98 51.54 18.46
C LEU A 14 -45.07 52.75 18.83
N MET A 15 -44.04 52.90 17.97
CA MET A 15 -43.71 54.05 17.08
C MET A 15 -43.07 55.37 17.58
N GLY A 16 -42.13 55.83 16.73
CA GLY A 16 -41.49 57.16 16.69
C GLY A 16 -40.02 57.05 17.11
N GLY A 17 -38.98 57.30 16.31
CA GLY A 17 -38.85 58.23 15.19
C GLY A 17 -37.92 59.37 15.60
N ALA A 18 -36.72 59.39 15.00
CA ALA A 18 -35.79 60.53 14.84
C ALA A 18 -34.71 60.84 15.92
N VAL A 19 -33.45 60.61 15.50
CA VAL A 19 -32.39 61.63 15.33
C VAL A 19 -31.40 61.92 16.49
N LEU A 20 -30.13 61.83 16.09
CA LEU A 20 -28.87 62.45 16.58
C LEU A 20 -28.01 61.76 17.66
N ALA A 21 -26.78 61.47 17.22
CA ALA A 21 -25.61 61.10 17.98
C ALA A 21 -25.13 62.22 18.91
N LEU A 22 -24.65 61.86 20.12
CA LEU A 22 -23.37 62.35 20.64
C LEU A 22 -22.93 61.54 21.88
N ALA A 23 -21.66 61.15 21.84
CA ALA A 23 -20.83 60.47 22.84
C ALA A 23 -21.24 60.55 24.33
N GLY A 24 -21.18 59.42 25.02
CA GLY A 24 -21.15 59.38 26.48
C GLY A 24 -21.49 58.01 27.08
N SER A 25 -20.45 57.23 27.40
CA SER A 25 -20.41 56.16 28.41
C SER A 25 -21.40 54.99 28.30
N LEU A 26 -20.90 53.86 27.78
CA LEU A 26 -21.29 52.53 28.26
C LEU A 26 -20.03 51.67 28.36
N ALA A 27 -19.65 51.38 29.61
CA ALA A 27 -18.74 50.28 29.92
C ALA A 27 -19.41 48.98 29.46
N VAL A 28 -18.92 48.43 28.36
CA VAL A 28 -19.18 47.06 27.95
C VAL A 28 -18.25 46.18 28.81
N PRO A 29 -18.72 45.04 29.36
CA PRO A 29 -17.80 44.11 30.00
C PRO A 29 -16.72 43.75 28.99
N ALA A 30 -15.46 43.73 29.41
CA ALA A 30 -14.39 43.14 28.63
C ALA A 30 -14.83 41.73 28.25
N PHE A 31 -15.27 41.55 27.00
CA PHE A 31 -15.13 40.26 26.37
C PHE A 31 -13.64 39.96 26.51
N ALA A 32 -13.33 38.88 27.22
CA ALA A 32 -12.05 38.23 27.05
C ALA A 32 -11.83 38.18 25.53
N THR A 33 -10.77 38.81 25.06
CA THR A 33 -10.25 38.50 23.73
C THR A 33 -10.20 36.99 23.67
N PRO A 34 -10.84 36.33 22.69
CA PRO A 34 -10.54 34.93 22.46
C PRO A 34 -9.01 34.83 22.39
N ASP A 35 -8.43 33.81 23.01
CA ASP A 35 -7.04 33.47 22.69
C ASP A 35 -6.87 33.53 21.17
N PRO A 36 -5.78 34.15 20.66
CA PRO A 36 -5.60 34.29 19.22
C PRO A 36 -5.83 32.94 18.57
N VAL A 37 -6.72 32.90 17.58
CA VAL A 37 -6.87 31.71 16.73
C VAL A 37 -5.45 31.39 16.21
N PRO A 38 -4.95 30.14 16.31
CA PRO A 38 -3.62 29.80 15.82
C PRO A 38 -3.52 30.24 14.37
N GLY A 39 -2.66 31.22 14.10
CA GLY A 39 -2.50 31.86 12.81
C GLY A 39 -1.17 31.48 12.17
N VAL A 40 -0.79 32.20 11.12
CA VAL A 40 0.54 32.09 10.51
C VAL A 40 1.41 33.26 10.98
N ASP A 41 2.50 32.97 11.68
CA ASP A 41 3.61 33.90 11.87
C ASP A 41 4.68 33.61 10.81
N ALA A 42 5.05 34.61 10.02
CA ALA A 42 5.95 34.42 8.90
C ALA A 42 6.83 35.65 8.72
N ASN A 43 8.15 35.44 8.78
CA ASN A 43 9.14 36.51 8.70
C ASN A 43 10.21 36.18 7.65
N GLY A 44 10.47 37.14 6.77
CA GLY A 44 11.40 36.99 5.66
C GLY A 44 11.51 38.25 4.81
N ALA A 45 12.48 38.26 3.89
CA ALA A 45 12.61 39.34 2.91
C ALA A 45 11.56 39.23 1.80
N GLN A 46 11.25 37.99 1.38
CA GLN A 46 10.15 37.69 0.47
C GLN A 46 9.30 36.57 1.05
N VAL A 47 8.03 36.87 1.35
CA VAL A 47 7.13 35.94 2.01
C VAL A 47 5.80 35.89 1.27
N ILE A 48 5.31 34.68 1.00
CA ILE A 48 3.90 34.43 0.69
C ILE A 48 3.28 33.75 1.90
N VAL A 49 2.26 34.38 2.47
CA VAL A 49 1.42 33.78 3.52
C VAL A 49 0.05 33.49 2.94
N THR A 50 -0.39 32.25 3.08
CA THR A 50 -1.78 31.85 2.83
C THR A 50 -2.37 31.29 4.11
N ASP A 51 -3.33 31.98 4.71
CA ASP A 51 -4.09 31.50 5.86
C ASP A 51 -5.57 31.42 5.49
N GLN A 52 -6.09 30.19 5.38
CA GLN A 52 -7.48 29.91 5.02
C GLN A 52 -8.15 29.09 6.11
N SER A 53 -9.16 29.65 6.77
CA SER A 53 -10.04 28.90 7.67
C SER A 53 -11.45 28.79 7.11
N LYS A 54 -12.05 27.60 7.25
CA LYS A 54 -13.44 27.34 6.92
C LYS A 54 -14.17 26.79 8.14
N ASP A 55 -14.90 27.70 8.81
CA ASP A 55 -15.51 27.39 10.10
C ASP A 55 -17.05 27.34 10.04
N TRP A 56 -17.64 26.36 10.73
CA TRP A 56 -19.07 26.19 11.08
C TRP A 56 -20.09 26.07 9.95
N SER A 57 -19.81 26.62 8.77
CA SER A 57 -20.76 26.72 7.66
C SER A 57 -20.43 25.66 6.60
N PRO A 58 -21.38 24.81 6.20
CA PRO A 58 -21.08 23.74 5.24
C PRO A 58 -20.76 24.28 3.85
N VAL A 59 -19.96 23.54 3.10
CA VAL A 59 -19.78 23.70 1.66
C VAL A 59 -20.45 22.52 0.97
N SER A 60 -21.41 22.78 0.09
CA SER A 60 -22.09 21.71 -0.64
C SER A 60 -22.25 22.01 -2.13
N ALA A 61 -22.09 20.96 -2.93
CA ALA A 61 -22.39 20.94 -4.35
C ALA A 61 -23.32 19.77 -4.64
N THR A 62 -24.37 20.00 -5.43
CA THR A 62 -25.36 18.96 -5.70
C THR A 62 -25.85 19.01 -7.15
N ALA A 63 -25.76 17.88 -7.84
CA ALA A 63 -26.42 17.62 -9.12
C ALA A 63 -27.44 16.50 -8.88
N THR A 64 -28.74 16.79 -8.95
CA THR A 64 -29.80 15.80 -8.68
C THR A 64 -30.73 15.64 -9.87
N ASP A 65 -31.02 14.39 -10.20
CA ASP A 65 -31.82 13.97 -11.35
C ASP A 65 -31.35 14.49 -12.73
N PRO A 66 -30.04 14.71 -13.00
CA PRO A 66 -29.61 15.08 -14.34
C PRO A 66 -29.90 13.93 -15.32
N LEU A 67 -30.38 14.29 -16.51
CA LEU A 67 -30.78 13.36 -17.56
C LEU A 67 -30.16 13.79 -18.88
N VAL A 68 -29.32 12.92 -19.44
CA VAL A 68 -28.88 12.97 -20.83
C VAL A 68 -29.48 11.74 -21.50
N GLU A 69 -30.38 11.94 -22.45
CA GLU A 69 -31.14 10.85 -23.04
C GLU A 69 -31.37 11.04 -24.54
N ALA A 70 -31.11 9.97 -25.30
CA ALA A 70 -31.63 9.79 -26.65
C ALA A 70 -32.85 8.87 -26.63
N THR A 71 -33.92 9.24 -27.32
CA THR A 71 -35.13 8.39 -27.48
C THR A 71 -35.66 8.43 -28.91
N GLY A 72 -36.26 7.34 -29.38
CA GLY A 72 -36.91 7.28 -30.70
C GLY A 72 -36.81 5.89 -31.35
N ALA A 73 -37.47 5.74 -32.50
CA ALA A 73 -37.28 4.59 -33.38
C ALA A 73 -36.06 4.83 -34.28
N VAL A 74 -35.28 3.78 -34.55
CA VAL A 74 -33.98 3.87 -35.23
C VAL A 74 -33.90 2.76 -36.28
N ASP A 75 -33.94 3.13 -37.55
CA ASP A 75 -33.82 2.21 -38.69
C ASP A 75 -32.74 2.75 -39.62
N GLY A 76 -31.76 1.92 -39.99
CA GLY A 76 -30.61 2.30 -40.81
C GLY A 76 -29.83 3.52 -40.28
N SER A 77 -29.78 3.72 -38.96
CA SER A 77 -29.33 4.97 -38.34
C SER A 77 -28.32 4.74 -37.20
N SER A 78 -27.54 5.77 -36.88
CA SER A 78 -26.58 5.76 -35.77
C SER A 78 -27.02 6.72 -34.66
N VAL A 79 -27.11 6.22 -33.43
CA VAL A 79 -27.37 7.01 -32.21
C VAL A 79 -26.14 6.98 -31.32
N ALA A 80 -25.66 8.14 -30.89
CA ALA A 80 -24.50 8.24 -30.01
C ALA A 80 -24.81 9.22 -28.86
N VAL A 81 -24.62 8.75 -27.62
CA VAL A 81 -24.62 9.57 -26.41
C VAL A 81 -23.21 9.54 -25.84
N THR A 82 -22.36 10.45 -26.31
CA THR A 82 -20.93 10.38 -26.03
C THR A 82 -20.36 11.69 -25.49
N GLY A 83 -19.32 11.58 -24.66
CA GLY A 83 -18.56 12.74 -24.15
C GLY A 83 -19.34 13.66 -23.20
N ASN A 84 -20.41 13.16 -22.55
CA ASN A 84 -21.21 13.96 -21.63
C ASN A 84 -20.62 13.90 -20.22
N ALA A 85 -20.70 15.01 -19.49
CA ALA A 85 -20.22 15.11 -18.11
C ALA A 85 -21.31 15.61 -17.16
N VAL A 86 -21.48 14.92 -16.03
CA VAL A 86 -22.28 15.35 -14.88
C VAL A 86 -21.39 15.36 -13.67
N SER A 87 -21.20 16.51 -13.03
CA SER A 87 -20.31 16.62 -11.86
C SER A 87 -20.91 17.46 -10.74
N ALA A 88 -20.52 17.11 -9.51
CA ALA A 88 -20.68 17.95 -8.33
C ALA A 88 -19.31 18.05 -7.65
N THR A 89 -18.81 19.27 -7.44
CA THR A 89 -17.51 19.51 -6.80
C THR A 89 -17.64 20.51 -5.65
N ALA A 90 -17.24 20.11 -4.44
CA ALA A 90 -17.22 20.94 -3.26
C ALA A 90 -15.78 21.08 -2.75
N ARG A 91 -15.28 22.31 -2.60
CA ARG A 91 -13.95 22.62 -2.04
C ARG A 91 -14.12 23.62 -0.89
N ALA A 92 -13.59 23.33 0.29
CA ALA A 92 -13.58 24.30 1.39
C ALA A 92 -12.43 25.30 1.22
N ASN A 93 -11.20 24.83 1.34
CA ASN A 93 -9.98 25.62 1.17
C ASN A 93 -9.20 25.10 -0.05
N SER A 94 -8.57 26.03 -0.77
CA SER A 94 -7.72 25.72 -1.92
C SER A 94 -6.71 26.85 -2.09
N ALA A 95 -5.43 26.49 -2.14
CA ALA A 95 -4.32 27.41 -2.25
C ALA A 95 -3.34 26.91 -3.30
N SER A 96 -2.77 27.85 -4.04
CA SER A 96 -1.61 27.60 -4.87
C SER A 96 -0.71 28.81 -4.79
N ALA A 97 0.49 28.63 -4.22
CA ALA A 97 1.49 29.67 -4.09
C ALA A 97 2.73 29.31 -4.92
N ALA A 98 3.25 30.30 -5.62
CA ALA A 98 4.50 30.18 -6.35
C ALA A 98 5.36 31.41 -6.06
N LEU A 99 6.58 31.20 -5.59
CA LEU A 99 7.55 32.25 -5.28
C LEU A 99 8.84 31.98 -6.05
N THR A 100 9.34 32.97 -6.79
CA THR A 100 10.56 32.85 -7.60
C THR A 100 11.50 34.05 -7.40
N PRO A 101 12.13 34.20 -6.23
CA PRO A 101 13.03 35.32 -5.95
C PRO A 101 14.31 35.24 -6.79
N ASP A 102 14.88 36.40 -7.14
CA ASP A 102 16.29 36.49 -7.54
C ASP A 102 17.15 36.48 -6.26
N ALA A 103 18.23 35.70 -6.24
CA ALA A 103 19.15 35.65 -5.10
C ALA A 103 19.68 37.05 -4.70
N ARG A 104 19.80 37.98 -5.65
CA ARG A 104 20.20 39.37 -5.38
C ARG A 104 19.22 40.14 -4.51
N ASP A 105 17.94 39.83 -4.63
CA ASP A 105 16.90 40.46 -3.82
C ASP A 105 16.93 40.00 -2.36
N LEU A 106 17.68 38.91 -2.09
CA LEU A 106 17.85 38.33 -0.77
C LEU A 106 19.21 38.67 -0.12
N GLU A 107 20.15 39.32 -0.84
CA GLU A 107 21.52 39.63 -0.37
C GLU A 107 21.59 40.40 0.96
N ALA A 108 20.54 41.15 1.33
CA ALA A 108 20.46 41.91 2.59
C ALA A 108 19.81 41.12 3.75
N ALA A 109 19.24 39.95 3.47
CA ALA A 109 18.60 39.09 4.46
C ALA A 109 19.64 38.14 5.07
N THR A 110 19.77 38.13 6.40
CA THR A 110 20.69 37.26 7.13
C THR A 110 19.91 36.35 8.06
N GLY A 111 20.13 35.04 8.00
CA GLY A 111 19.53 34.04 8.90
C GLY A 111 19.26 32.70 8.21
N GLY A 112 19.28 31.61 8.99
CA GLY A 112 18.85 30.27 8.56
C GLY A 112 17.32 30.16 8.45
N THR A 113 16.82 28.99 8.01
CA THR A 113 15.39 28.71 7.94
C THR A 113 14.94 27.92 9.17
N TRP A 114 13.96 28.47 9.89
CA TRP A 114 13.26 27.76 10.96
C TRP A 114 11.78 27.66 10.62
N LEU A 115 11.25 26.44 10.61
CA LEU A 115 9.84 26.15 10.35
C LEU A 115 9.28 25.35 11.53
N ALA A 116 8.10 25.72 12.00
CA ALA A 116 7.41 24.95 13.03
C ALA A 116 5.90 24.96 12.76
N THR A 117 5.25 23.85 13.10
CA THR A 117 3.79 23.78 13.20
C THR A 117 3.41 23.25 14.57
N GLY A 118 2.15 23.42 14.95
CA GLY A 118 1.67 22.84 16.20
C GLY A 118 0.47 23.56 16.79
N THR A 119 0.29 23.37 18.10
CA THR A 119 -0.83 23.98 18.86
C THR A 119 -0.83 25.51 18.84
N ASP A 120 0.34 26.14 18.70
CA ASP A 120 0.50 27.59 18.65
C ASP A 120 0.31 28.19 17.24
N GLY A 121 0.17 27.36 16.20
CA GLY A 121 -0.05 27.77 14.81
C GLY A 121 1.06 27.34 13.86
N THR A 122 1.22 28.08 12.76
CA THR A 122 2.29 27.87 11.79
C THR A 122 3.30 29.00 11.93
N ASP A 123 4.57 28.69 12.19
CA ASP A 123 5.66 29.66 12.27
C ASP A 123 6.70 29.36 11.19
N GLY A 124 7.13 30.40 10.48
CA GLY A 124 8.16 30.31 9.47
C GLY A 124 9.07 31.53 9.50
N GLN A 125 10.37 31.29 9.60
CA GLN A 125 11.39 32.33 9.51
C GLN A 125 12.38 31.92 8.43
N SER A 126 12.44 32.67 7.34
CA SER A 126 13.37 32.41 6.24
C SER A 126 13.47 33.63 5.34
N PRO A 127 14.65 33.94 4.76
CA PRO A 127 14.77 34.98 3.73
C PRO A 127 13.74 34.88 2.60
N ALA A 128 13.49 33.67 2.09
CA ALA A 128 12.40 33.38 1.15
C ALA A 128 11.46 32.30 1.71
N LEU A 129 10.19 32.62 1.88
CA LEU A 129 9.25 31.75 2.59
C LEU A 129 7.90 31.64 1.88
N ILE A 130 7.39 30.41 1.77
CA ILE A 130 5.97 30.15 1.58
C ILE A 130 5.44 29.51 2.87
N ALA A 131 4.45 30.13 3.50
CA ALA A 131 3.78 29.60 4.67
C ALA A 131 2.28 29.48 4.39
N THR A 132 1.79 28.24 4.33
CA THR A 132 0.40 27.92 4.02
C THR A 132 -0.25 27.20 5.20
N ARG A 133 -1.38 27.74 5.66
CA ARG A 133 -2.25 27.12 6.65
C ARG A 133 -3.66 26.98 6.11
N GLN A 134 -4.21 25.78 6.17
CA GLN A 134 -5.61 25.51 5.81
C GLN A 134 -6.32 24.72 6.91
N ALA A 135 -7.32 25.33 7.52
CA ALA A 135 -8.13 24.71 8.56
C ALA A 135 -9.59 24.61 8.13
N THR A 136 -10.20 23.44 8.27
CA THR A 136 -11.65 23.25 8.11
C THR A 136 -12.23 22.70 9.40
N ASP A 137 -12.98 23.49 10.17
CA ASP A 137 -13.53 23.09 11.48
C ASP A 137 -15.04 23.31 11.59
N GLY A 138 -15.79 22.33 12.11
CA GLY A 138 -17.25 22.39 12.20
C GLY A 138 -17.99 22.63 10.87
N ALA A 139 -17.31 22.54 9.72
CA ALA A 139 -17.81 22.89 8.39
C ALA A 139 -17.80 21.66 7.46
N PRO A 140 -18.91 20.90 7.38
CA PRO A 140 -18.98 19.74 6.50
C PRO A 140 -18.79 20.13 5.02
N VAL A 141 -18.01 19.33 4.28
CA VAL A 141 -17.81 19.49 2.84
C VAL A 141 -18.47 18.32 2.12
N SER A 142 -19.47 18.59 1.28
CA SER A 142 -20.19 17.53 0.59
C SER A 142 -20.46 17.77 -0.89
N ALA A 143 -20.07 16.81 -1.72
CA ALA A 143 -20.43 16.75 -3.12
C ALA A 143 -21.39 15.58 -3.35
N THR A 144 -22.53 15.84 -4.01
CA THR A 144 -23.53 14.82 -4.30
C THR A 144 -24.00 14.89 -5.75
N THR A 145 -23.74 13.82 -6.50
CA THR A 145 -24.36 13.58 -7.81
C THR A 145 -25.36 12.45 -7.63
N ALA A 146 -26.66 12.75 -7.62
CA ALA A 146 -27.71 11.81 -7.27
C ALA A 146 -28.67 11.56 -8.44
N ASN A 147 -29.02 10.29 -8.64
CA ASN A 147 -29.93 9.81 -9.69
C ASN A 147 -29.53 10.27 -11.10
N SER A 148 -28.23 10.40 -11.35
CA SER A 148 -27.71 10.79 -12.65
C SER A 148 -27.96 9.69 -13.68
N ARG A 149 -28.48 10.05 -14.85
CA ARG A 149 -28.82 9.09 -15.91
C ARG A 149 -28.30 9.60 -17.23
N ILE A 150 -27.31 8.88 -17.77
CA ILE A 150 -26.84 9.06 -19.14
C ILE A 150 -27.24 7.79 -19.89
N ARG A 151 -28.14 7.90 -20.86
CA ARG A 151 -28.72 6.70 -21.48
C ARG A 151 -29.24 6.89 -22.89
N ALA A 152 -29.47 5.79 -23.57
CA ALA A 152 -30.31 5.74 -24.77
C ALA A 152 -31.47 4.76 -24.54
N ARG A 153 -32.70 5.16 -24.93
CA ARG A 153 -33.91 4.34 -24.88
C ARG A 153 -34.57 4.34 -26.24
N LEU A 154 -34.28 3.31 -27.02
CA LEU A 154 -34.63 3.23 -28.42
C LEU A 154 -35.73 2.18 -28.62
N GLY A 155 -36.45 2.30 -29.73
CA GLY A 155 -37.37 1.27 -30.20
C GLY A 155 -36.61 0.09 -30.78
N ASP A 156 -37.17 -0.51 -31.83
CA ASP A 156 -36.51 -1.56 -32.60
C ASP A 156 -35.30 -0.97 -33.33
N LEU A 157 -34.20 -1.72 -33.37
CA LEU A 157 -33.01 -1.41 -34.14
C LEU A 157 -32.85 -2.43 -35.27
N VAL A 158 -32.85 -1.94 -36.51
CA VAL A 158 -32.53 -2.73 -37.70
C VAL A 158 -31.41 -2.04 -38.45
N ASP A 159 -30.34 -2.75 -38.78
CA ASP A 159 -29.19 -2.21 -39.52
C ASP A 159 -28.65 -0.89 -38.91
N SER A 160 -28.61 -0.82 -37.59
CA SER A 160 -28.38 0.44 -36.84
C SER A 160 -27.27 0.31 -35.82
N SER A 161 -26.77 1.44 -35.33
CA SER A 161 -25.82 1.48 -34.20
C SER A 161 -26.31 2.39 -33.07
N ALA A 162 -26.07 1.97 -31.84
CA ALA A 162 -26.39 2.74 -30.64
C ALA A 162 -25.26 2.65 -29.61
N VAL A 163 -24.69 3.79 -29.26
CA VAL A 163 -23.52 3.88 -28.38
C VAL A 163 -23.77 4.84 -27.22
N VAL A 164 -23.43 4.43 -26.01
CA VAL A 164 -23.34 5.29 -24.82
C VAL A 164 -21.92 5.18 -24.29
N SER A 165 -21.05 6.11 -24.70
CA SER A 165 -19.62 5.97 -24.39
C SER A 165 -18.88 7.23 -23.97
N ALA A 166 -17.72 7.07 -23.33
CA ALA A 166 -16.85 8.17 -22.91
C ALA A 166 -17.58 9.24 -22.05
N ASN A 167 -18.59 8.84 -21.27
CA ASN A 167 -19.32 9.76 -20.41
C ASN A 167 -18.78 9.73 -18.98
N THR A 168 -18.77 10.88 -18.30
CA THR A 168 -18.34 11.01 -16.91
C THR A 168 -19.48 11.42 -16.01
N GLN A 169 -19.66 10.71 -14.89
CA GLN A 169 -20.58 11.09 -13.81
C GLN A 169 -19.82 11.05 -12.49
N GLU A 170 -19.64 12.20 -11.82
CA GLU A 170 -18.77 12.25 -10.65
C GLU A 170 -19.26 13.15 -9.51
N ALA A 171 -18.79 12.85 -8.30
CA ALA A 171 -18.90 13.69 -7.11
C ALA A 171 -17.52 13.80 -6.44
N VAL A 172 -17.04 15.02 -6.18
CA VAL A 172 -15.69 15.29 -5.68
C VAL A 172 -15.75 16.28 -4.52
N ALA A 173 -15.29 15.89 -3.33
CA ALA A 173 -15.26 16.73 -2.13
C ALA A 173 -13.83 16.87 -1.58
N LEU A 174 -13.35 18.10 -1.39
CA LEU A 174 -12.02 18.39 -0.83
C LEU A 174 -12.17 19.36 0.34
N ALA A 175 -11.66 19.02 1.52
CA ALA A 175 -11.59 19.99 2.61
C ALA A 175 -10.42 20.96 2.40
N ASN A 176 -9.18 20.49 2.44
CA ASN A 176 -7.99 21.31 2.25
C ASN A 176 -7.14 20.78 1.08
N ASP A 177 -6.62 21.70 0.26
CA ASP A 177 -5.82 21.42 -0.94
C ASP A 177 -4.81 22.57 -1.13
N ALA A 178 -3.52 22.27 -1.05
CA ALA A 178 -2.43 23.25 -1.16
C ALA A 178 -1.35 22.76 -2.13
N ALA A 179 -0.86 23.68 -2.97
CA ALA A 179 0.24 23.43 -3.89
C ALA A 179 1.23 24.60 -3.83
N ASP A 180 2.39 24.38 -3.22
CA ASP A 180 3.39 25.40 -2.94
C ASP A 180 4.69 25.11 -3.70
N THR A 181 5.17 26.10 -4.46
CA THR A 181 6.40 25.98 -5.24
C THR A 181 7.30 27.19 -5.02
N LEU A 182 8.46 26.97 -4.42
CA LEU A 182 9.49 27.99 -4.22
C LEU A 182 10.71 27.63 -5.07
N SER A 183 11.17 28.55 -5.92
CA SER A 183 12.37 28.36 -6.73
C SER A 183 13.31 29.54 -6.63
N LEU A 184 14.59 29.26 -6.33
CA LEU A 184 15.65 30.26 -6.25
C LEU A 184 16.70 30.00 -7.32
N THR A 185 17.05 31.04 -8.06
CA THR A 185 18.13 31.00 -9.05
C THR A 185 19.11 32.13 -8.82
N GLY A 186 20.42 31.86 -8.88
CA GLY A 186 21.43 32.91 -8.67
C GLY A 186 22.88 32.46 -8.82
N VAL A 187 23.81 33.42 -8.82
CA VAL A 187 25.26 33.10 -8.87
C VAL A 187 25.79 32.72 -7.48
N ALA A 188 25.31 33.35 -6.42
CA ALA A 188 25.57 32.98 -5.03
C ALA A 188 24.25 33.01 -4.25
N VAL A 189 23.86 31.88 -3.65
CA VAL A 189 22.62 31.76 -2.86
C VAL A 189 23.00 31.27 -1.45
N GLY A 190 23.17 32.20 -0.52
CA GLY A 190 23.45 31.89 0.89
C GLY A 190 22.30 32.21 1.85
N THR A 191 21.21 32.74 1.32
CA THR A 191 20.06 33.24 2.07
C THR A 191 19.00 32.13 2.08
N GLY A 192 18.72 31.54 3.25
CA GLY A 192 17.87 30.36 3.37
C GLY A 192 16.48 30.47 2.71
N ALA A 193 15.84 29.31 2.48
CA ALA A 193 14.52 29.22 1.87
C ALA A 193 13.66 28.14 2.54
N GLY A 194 12.37 28.42 2.70
CA GLY A 194 11.44 27.54 3.40
C GLY A 194 10.08 27.40 2.73
N VAL A 195 9.50 26.20 2.81
CA VAL A 195 8.08 25.95 2.55
C VAL A 195 7.49 25.25 3.77
N VAL A 196 6.50 25.86 4.42
CA VAL A 196 5.73 25.23 5.50
C VAL A 196 4.25 25.15 5.12
N SER A 197 3.67 23.95 5.23
CA SER A 197 2.27 23.67 4.94
C SER A 197 1.62 22.94 6.11
N ASP A 198 0.67 23.59 6.77
CA ASP A 198 -0.16 23.04 7.86
C ASP A 198 -1.61 22.88 7.39
N GLN A 199 -2.14 21.66 7.41
CA GLN A 199 -3.53 21.39 7.06
C GLN A 199 -4.26 20.60 8.15
N SER A 200 -5.43 21.10 8.55
CA SER A 200 -6.25 20.45 9.56
C SER A 200 -7.72 20.32 9.16
N VAL A 201 -8.29 19.15 9.42
CA VAL A 201 -9.75 18.91 9.39
C VAL A 201 -10.23 18.68 10.82
N GLY A 202 -10.84 19.71 11.38
CA GLY A 202 -11.45 19.81 12.71
C GLY A 202 -12.60 18.85 12.99
N GLY A 203 -13.09 18.90 14.22
CA GLY A 203 -14.27 18.14 14.64
C GLY A 203 -15.52 18.57 13.85
N ASP A 204 -16.46 17.65 13.64
CA ASP A 204 -17.71 17.91 12.90
C ASP A 204 -17.56 18.41 11.44
N ALA A 205 -16.34 18.47 10.89
CA ALA A 205 -16.03 18.88 9.51
C ALA A 205 -15.98 17.68 8.52
N ALA A 206 -17.00 16.82 8.53
CA ALA A 206 -16.96 15.60 7.72
C ALA A 206 -16.89 15.91 6.21
N VAL A 207 -16.02 15.19 5.49
CA VAL A 207 -15.87 15.29 4.03
C VAL A 207 -16.61 14.11 3.37
N SER A 208 -17.52 14.41 2.44
CA SER A 208 -18.36 13.38 1.84
C SER A 208 -18.65 13.57 0.36
N ALA A 209 -18.21 12.61 -0.45
CA ALA A 209 -18.58 12.49 -1.86
C ALA A 209 -19.57 11.34 -2.06
N ARG A 210 -20.71 11.64 -2.69
CA ARG A 210 -21.77 10.66 -2.97
C ARG A 210 -22.16 10.70 -4.44
N PHE A 211 -22.01 9.58 -5.11
CA PHE A 211 -22.49 9.37 -6.46
C PHE A 211 -23.60 8.30 -6.47
N SER A 212 -24.71 8.58 -7.12
CA SER A 212 -25.67 7.57 -7.59
C SER A 212 -26.12 7.84 -9.01
N GLY A 213 -26.10 6.81 -9.86
CA GLY A 213 -26.52 6.96 -11.25
C GLY A 213 -26.34 5.69 -12.08
N THR A 214 -26.61 5.80 -13.36
CA THR A 214 -26.46 4.70 -14.33
C THR A 214 -26.03 5.24 -15.69
N ALA A 215 -25.18 4.49 -16.39
CA ALA A 215 -24.97 4.63 -17.83
C ALA A 215 -25.62 3.41 -18.51
N ALA A 216 -26.57 3.63 -19.41
CA ALA A 216 -27.37 2.51 -19.92
C ALA A 216 -27.85 2.67 -21.36
N LEU A 217 -27.91 1.56 -22.08
CA LEU A 217 -28.52 1.43 -23.39
C LEU A 217 -29.69 0.45 -23.29
N LYS A 218 -30.88 0.87 -23.69
CA LYS A 218 -32.06 0.01 -23.78
C LYS A 218 -32.67 0.10 -25.17
N VAL A 219 -32.92 -1.06 -25.78
CA VAL A 219 -33.63 -1.19 -27.05
C VAL A 219 -34.83 -2.13 -26.89
N ALA A 220 -35.79 -2.08 -27.82
CA ALA A 220 -36.91 -3.01 -27.83
C ALA A 220 -36.51 -4.36 -28.44
N ASP A 221 -35.94 -4.33 -29.64
CA ASP A 221 -35.44 -5.47 -30.41
C ASP A 221 -34.15 -5.06 -31.14
N ALA A 222 -33.25 -6.00 -31.42
CA ALA A 222 -31.99 -5.72 -32.11
C ALA A 222 -31.75 -6.74 -33.24
N SER A 223 -31.78 -6.26 -34.49
CA SER A 223 -31.51 -7.06 -35.68
C SER A 223 -30.38 -6.44 -36.50
N ARG A 224 -29.29 -7.19 -36.72
CA ARG A 224 -28.11 -6.76 -37.50
C ARG A 224 -27.58 -5.39 -37.05
N SER A 225 -27.47 -5.19 -35.74
CA SER A 225 -27.17 -3.89 -35.13
C SER A 225 -26.00 -3.95 -34.15
N ASP A 226 -25.37 -2.79 -33.90
CA ASP A 226 -24.26 -2.64 -32.95
C ASP A 226 -24.71 -1.83 -31.73
N LEU A 227 -24.66 -2.43 -30.54
CA LEU A 227 -25.05 -1.83 -29.27
C LEU A 227 -23.84 -1.79 -28.34
N ASP A 228 -23.49 -0.61 -27.82
CA ASP A 228 -22.29 -0.44 -27.02
C ASP A 228 -22.50 0.51 -25.83
N VAL A 229 -22.05 0.09 -24.65
CA VAL A 229 -21.88 0.93 -23.46
C VAL A 229 -20.41 0.83 -23.03
N SER A 230 -19.58 1.78 -23.47
CA SER A 230 -18.13 1.69 -23.31
C SER A 230 -17.47 2.91 -22.68
N ASP A 231 -16.32 2.74 -22.03
CA ASP A 231 -15.45 3.83 -21.56
C ASP A 231 -16.16 4.87 -20.66
N ASN A 232 -17.23 4.49 -19.95
CA ASN A 232 -17.93 5.40 -19.06
C ASN A 232 -17.28 5.41 -17.68
N LEU A 233 -17.08 6.60 -17.12
CA LEU A 233 -16.54 6.80 -15.77
C LEU A 233 -17.66 7.23 -14.81
N GLN A 234 -17.80 6.50 -13.70
CA GLN A 234 -18.69 6.83 -12.59
C GLN A 234 -17.86 6.90 -11.30
N ARG A 235 -17.85 8.02 -10.58
CA ARG A 235 -16.93 8.17 -9.45
C ARG A 235 -17.41 9.03 -8.28
N ALA A 236 -17.01 8.66 -7.07
CA ALA A 236 -17.03 9.52 -5.89
C ALA A 236 -15.60 9.61 -5.29
N VAL A 237 -15.09 10.84 -5.06
CA VAL A 237 -13.78 11.05 -4.43
C VAL A 237 -13.87 12.07 -3.30
N ALA A 238 -13.33 11.74 -2.13
CA ALA A 238 -13.26 12.62 -0.97
C ALA A 238 -11.81 12.74 -0.47
N TYR A 239 -11.34 13.98 -0.26
CA TYR A 239 -10.03 14.29 0.33
C TYR A 239 -10.21 15.12 1.62
N GLY A 240 -9.60 14.68 2.72
CA GLY A 240 -9.45 15.50 3.91
C GLY A 240 -8.42 16.60 3.66
N ASN A 241 -7.15 16.24 3.67
CA ASN A 241 -6.02 17.12 3.42
C ASN A 241 -5.19 16.62 2.22
N SER A 242 -4.76 17.54 1.37
CA SER A 242 -3.92 17.29 0.20
C SER A 242 -2.88 18.42 0.09
N ALA A 243 -1.60 18.08 0.10
CA ALA A 243 -0.50 19.04 -0.01
C ALA A 243 0.53 18.59 -1.05
N ALA A 244 1.02 19.51 -1.86
CA ALA A 244 2.14 19.30 -2.77
C ALA A 244 3.14 20.45 -2.60
N ASN A 245 4.32 20.16 -2.05
CA ASN A 245 5.34 21.15 -1.76
C ASN A 245 6.59 20.87 -2.59
N ALA A 246 7.12 21.89 -3.25
CA ALA A 246 8.35 21.80 -4.02
C ALA A 246 9.27 23.00 -3.73
N LEU A 247 10.51 22.72 -3.36
CA LEU A 247 11.58 23.70 -3.19
C LEU A 247 12.73 23.38 -4.15
N GLY A 248 13.07 24.30 -5.05
CA GLY A 248 14.13 24.11 -6.04
C GLY A 248 15.18 25.22 -5.97
N ILE A 249 16.44 24.85 -5.82
CA ILE A 249 17.58 25.79 -5.76
C ILE A 249 18.54 25.47 -6.90
N ASP A 250 18.83 26.46 -7.74
CA ASP A 250 19.83 26.39 -8.81
C ASP A 250 20.82 27.54 -8.65
N ALA A 251 22.01 27.22 -8.16
CA ALA A 251 23.05 28.19 -7.83
C ALA A 251 24.37 27.85 -8.54
N VAL A 252 25.26 28.83 -8.73
CA VAL A 252 26.66 28.51 -9.07
C VAL A 252 27.42 28.12 -7.79
N GLN A 253 27.30 28.92 -6.73
CA GLN A 253 27.87 28.62 -5.41
C GLN A 253 26.80 28.78 -4.32
N LEU A 254 26.80 27.87 -3.35
CA LEU A 254 25.87 27.87 -2.22
C LEU A 254 26.68 27.88 -0.92
N ASP A 255 26.69 29.02 -0.25
CA ASP A 255 27.29 29.21 1.08
C ASP A 255 26.15 29.13 2.10
N ALA A 256 25.84 27.92 2.60
CA ALA A 256 24.67 27.72 3.45
C ALA A 256 24.80 28.55 4.74
N ALA A 257 23.86 29.47 4.99
CA ALA A 257 23.83 30.20 6.25
C ALA A 257 23.69 29.25 7.44
N ALA A 258 24.44 29.49 8.52
CA ALA A 258 24.40 28.65 9.71
C ALA A 258 22.98 28.59 10.31
N SER A 259 22.50 27.37 10.43
CA SER A 259 21.25 27.00 11.10
C SER A 259 21.60 26.30 12.41
N TYR A 260 21.31 26.94 13.56
CA TYR A 260 21.76 26.49 14.88
C TYR A 260 20.75 25.57 15.56
N GLY A 261 21.05 24.27 15.68
CA GLY A 261 20.24 23.30 16.42
C GLY A 261 20.01 22.02 15.62
N THR A 262 19.22 21.11 16.18
CA THR A 262 18.87 19.84 15.51
C THR A 262 18.11 20.10 14.21
N PRO A 263 18.53 19.52 13.06
CA PRO A 263 17.89 19.71 11.77
C PRO A 263 16.37 19.49 11.76
N SER A 264 15.89 18.44 12.44
CA SER A 264 14.45 18.21 12.61
C SER A 264 14.15 17.43 13.89
N ILE A 265 13.10 17.85 14.58
CA ILE A 265 12.52 17.19 15.75
C ILE A 265 11.02 17.06 15.52
N VAL A 266 10.50 15.86 15.75
CA VAL A 266 9.06 15.56 15.77
C VAL A 266 8.74 14.97 17.13
N GLU A 267 7.92 15.67 17.91
CA GLU A 267 7.56 15.23 19.27
C GLU A 267 6.71 13.95 19.24
N ALA A 268 6.65 13.28 20.39
CA ALA A 268 5.94 12.02 20.54
C ALA A 268 4.47 12.09 20.08
N ASN A 269 4.04 11.08 19.32
CA ASN A 269 2.76 11.06 18.61
C ASN A 269 2.65 12.04 17.44
N ALA A 270 3.80 12.35 16.82
CA ALA A 270 3.86 13.17 15.62
C ALA A 270 3.13 14.51 15.81
N SER A 271 3.39 15.14 16.96
CA SER A 271 2.90 16.46 17.30
C SER A 271 4.01 17.49 17.13
N ASP A 272 3.63 18.73 16.87
CA ASP A 272 4.46 19.93 16.93
C ASP A 272 5.87 19.78 16.27
N PRO A 273 5.95 19.42 14.97
CA PRO A 273 7.23 19.27 14.30
C PRO A 273 7.94 20.61 14.13
N SER A 274 9.27 20.59 14.25
CA SER A 274 10.14 21.74 13.98
C SER A 274 11.33 21.35 13.13
N VAL A 275 11.70 22.23 12.20
CA VAL A 275 12.81 22.06 11.26
C VAL A 275 13.69 23.29 11.33
N ASN A 276 15.00 23.07 11.35
CA ASN A 276 16.00 24.11 11.32
C ASN A 276 17.06 23.75 10.28
N ALA A 277 17.04 24.38 9.11
CA ALA A 277 18.02 24.13 8.04
C ALA A 277 18.23 25.38 7.20
N ALA A 278 19.23 25.45 6.32
CA ALA A 278 19.28 26.53 5.34
C ALA A 278 18.09 26.46 4.37
N TYR A 279 17.75 25.24 3.92
CA TYR A 279 16.66 24.95 3.00
C TYR A 279 15.73 23.90 3.60
N ALA A 280 14.45 24.21 3.75
CA ALA A 280 13.54 23.33 4.48
C ALA A 280 12.16 23.21 3.83
N VAL A 281 11.60 22.01 3.87
CA VAL A 281 10.18 21.76 3.60
C VAL A 281 9.57 21.06 4.81
N LEU A 282 8.55 21.67 5.41
CA LEU A 282 7.77 21.10 6.50
C LEU A 282 6.31 20.96 6.08
N ALA A 283 5.78 19.73 6.08
CA ALA A 283 4.37 19.46 5.85
C ALA A 283 3.77 18.75 7.07
N ASP A 284 2.70 19.32 7.62
CA ASP A 284 1.97 18.77 8.76
C ASP A 284 0.48 18.67 8.41
N GLN A 285 -0.10 17.48 8.56
CA GLN A 285 -1.50 17.22 8.24
C GLN A 285 -2.21 16.45 9.34
N TRP A 286 -3.32 17.01 9.82
CA TRP A 286 -4.15 16.40 10.84
C TRP A 286 -5.60 16.17 10.37
N LEU A 287 -6.08 14.93 10.56
CA LEU A 287 -7.45 14.51 10.25
C LEU A 287 -8.23 14.17 11.53
N GLY A 288 -9.14 15.06 11.92
CA GLY A 288 -10.02 14.93 13.08
C GLY A 288 -11.47 14.54 12.76
N SER A 289 -11.88 14.43 11.49
CA SER A 289 -13.25 14.06 11.09
C SER A 289 -13.31 13.01 9.98
N ALA A 290 -14.51 12.49 9.70
CA ALA A 290 -14.70 11.40 8.76
C ALA A 290 -14.52 11.84 7.30
N VAL A 291 -13.87 11.00 6.50
CA VAL A 291 -13.75 11.13 5.04
C VAL A 291 -14.46 9.95 4.38
N THR A 292 -15.47 10.24 3.57
CA THR A 292 -16.34 9.20 2.99
C THR A 292 -16.59 9.41 1.50
N ALA A 293 -16.31 8.38 0.71
CA ALA A 293 -16.69 8.28 -0.69
C ALA A 293 -17.63 7.09 -0.91
N SER A 294 -18.76 7.34 -1.59
CA SER A 294 -19.73 6.31 -1.93
C SER A 294 -20.18 6.46 -3.37
N ALA A 295 -19.89 5.48 -4.21
CA ALA A 295 -20.33 5.43 -5.60
C ALA A 295 -21.32 4.25 -5.78
N ASN A 296 -22.57 4.56 -6.12
CA ASN A 296 -23.61 3.59 -6.43
C ASN A 296 -23.97 3.70 -7.91
N GLY A 297 -23.30 2.89 -8.72
CA GLY A 297 -23.30 3.00 -10.16
C GLY A 297 -23.81 1.75 -10.86
N GLY A 298 -23.64 1.75 -12.18
CA GLY A 298 -23.91 0.60 -13.02
C GLY A 298 -23.84 0.94 -14.50
N PHE A 299 -23.45 -0.08 -15.27
CA PHE A 299 -23.38 -0.08 -16.72
C PHE A 299 -24.31 -1.17 -17.23
N ALA A 300 -25.23 -0.83 -18.12
CA ALA A 300 -26.26 -1.79 -18.53
C ALA A 300 -26.62 -1.66 -20.01
N VAL A 301 -26.59 -2.79 -20.71
CA VAL A 301 -27.24 -2.95 -22.02
C VAL A 301 -28.43 -3.89 -21.86
N LYS A 302 -29.60 -3.46 -22.34
CA LYS A 302 -30.82 -4.27 -22.31
C LYS A 302 -31.48 -4.33 -23.68
N VAL A 303 -31.68 -5.54 -24.18
CA VAL A 303 -32.53 -5.85 -25.33
C VAL A 303 -33.85 -6.41 -24.82
N GLY A 304 -34.96 -5.79 -25.22
CA GLY A 304 -36.30 -6.10 -24.71
C GLY A 304 -36.95 -7.34 -25.30
N ASP A 305 -36.36 -7.91 -26.34
CA ASP A 305 -36.79 -9.09 -27.10
C ASP A 305 -35.53 -9.87 -27.56
N THR A 306 -35.42 -10.20 -28.84
CA THR A 306 -34.32 -10.96 -29.44
C THR A 306 -33.11 -10.09 -29.78
N ALA A 307 -31.90 -10.64 -29.64
CA ALA A 307 -30.70 -10.10 -30.29
C ALA A 307 -30.34 -10.99 -31.48
N PHE A 308 -30.74 -10.59 -32.69
CA PHE A 308 -30.50 -11.33 -33.93
C PHE A 308 -29.32 -10.73 -34.70
N ALA A 309 -28.29 -11.53 -34.98
CA ALA A 309 -27.12 -11.14 -35.78
C ALA A 309 -26.49 -9.80 -35.34
N SER A 310 -26.53 -9.50 -34.03
CA SER A 310 -26.17 -8.19 -33.47
C SER A 310 -24.98 -8.30 -32.52
N ASN A 311 -24.22 -7.22 -32.42
CA ASN A 311 -23.15 -7.07 -31.44
C ASN A 311 -23.68 -6.28 -30.24
N VAL A 312 -23.47 -6.77 -29.03
CA VAL A 312 -23.91 -6.15 -27.79
C VAL A 312 -22.74 -6.14 -26.82
N ALA A 313 -22.25 -4.94 -26.50
CA ALA A 313 -21.01 -4.75 -25.78
C ALA A 313 -21.19 -3.87 -24.53
N SER A 314 -20.44 -4.18 -23.47
CA SER A 314 -20.32 -3.35 -22.27
C SER A 314 -18.87 -3.36 -21.80
N ASP A 315 -18.06 -2.44 -22.32
CA ASP A 315 -16.60 -2.57 -22.26
C ASP A 315 -15.88 -1.38 -21.60
N GLY A 316 -14.78 -1.62 -20.89
CA GLY A 316 -13.89 -0.56 -20.41
C GLY A 316 -14.51 0.45 -19.43
N ASN A 317 -15.67 0.13 -18.83
CA ASN A 317 -16.34 1.06 -17.93
C ASN A 317 -15.72 1.04 -16.52
N SER A 318 -15.71 2.18 -15.83
CA SER A 318 -15.06 2.31 -14.51
C SER A 318 -16.00 2.91 -13.45
N LEU A 319 -16.15 2.20 -12.34
CA LEU A 319 -16.84 2.67 -11.13
C LEU A 319 -15.86 2.83 -9.97
N VAL A 320 -15.68 4.04 -9.46
CA VAL A 320 -14.65 4.35 -8.46
C VAL A 320 -15.22 5.03 -7.22
N ALA A 321 -14.84 4.58 -6.03
CA ALA A 321 -15.09 5.28 -4.77
C ALA A 321 -13.81 5.38 -3.94
N ALA A 322 -13.26 6.59 -3.78
CA ALA A 322 -11.97 6.80 -3.14
C ALA A 322 -12.03 7.84 -2.01
N GLY A 323 -11.62 7.46 -0.80
CA GLY A 323 -11.51 8.35 0.35
C GLY A 323 -10.07 8.46 0.83
N TYR A 324 -9.52 9.67 0.84
CA TYR A 324 -8.15 9.96 1.27
C TYR A 324 -8.20 10.89 2.49
N GLY A 325 -7.60 10.47 3.59
CA GLY A 325 -7.50 11.26 4.82
C GLY A 325 -6.51 12.40 4.65
N ASN A 326 -5.23 12.12 4.85
CA ASN A 326 -4.09 12.99 4.62
C ASN A 326 -3.29 12.48 3.43
N GLN A 327 -2.94 13.36 2.50
CA GLN A 327 -2.08 13.07 1.37
C GLN A 327 -1.05 14.18 1.18
N SER A 328 0.22 13.82 1.02
CA SER A 328 1.30 14.77 0.75
C SER A 328 2.34 14.22 -0.23
N THR A 329 3.00 15.16 -0.93
CA THR A 329 4.24 14.95 -1.70
C THR A 329 5.13 16.16 -1.44
N ASN A 330 6.41 15.93 -1.08
CA ASN A 330 7.34 16.99 -0.68
C ASN A 330 8.69 16.80 -1.37
N GLY A 331 9.06 17.71 -2.26
CA GLY A 331 10.33 17.69 -2.98
C GLY A 331 11.25 18.83 -2.59
N LEU A 332 12.54 18.54 -2.44
CA LEU A 332 13.62 19.54 -2.34
C LEU A 332 14.73 19.15 -3.31
N ASP A 333 14.99 20.00 -4.29
CA ASP A 333 16.07 19.84 -5.27
C ASP A 333 17.11 20.96 -5.08
N LEU A 334 18.36 20.58 -4.83
CA LEU A 334 19.47 21.48 -4.56
C LEU A 334 20.60 21.22 -5.56
N SER A 335 20.80 22.16 -6.50
CA SER A 335 21.86 22.10 -7.50
C SER A 335 22.84 23.26 -7.37
N ALA A 336 24.14 22.95 -7.27
CA ALA A 336 25.20 23.95 -7.26
C ALA A 336 26.52 23.42 -7.86
N ASP A 337 27.50 24.28 -8.20
CA ASP A 337 28.87 23.78 -8.46
C ASP A 337 29.54 23.41 -7.13
N ALA A 338 29.45 24.29 -6.13
CA ALA A 338 29.96 24.02 -4.78
C ALA A 338 28.92 24.35 -3.71
N ILE A 339 28.78 23.44 -2.75
CA ILE A 339 28.02 23.61 -1.51
C ILE A 339 29.03 23.64 -0.37
N VAL A 340 29.16 24.78 0.29
CA VAL A 340 30.12 24.98 1.38
C VAL A 340 29.40 25.52 2.62
N ASN A 341 29.75 24.99 3.78
CA ASN A 341 29.31 25.48 5.08
C ASN A 341 30.54 26.03 5.84
N ASP A 342 30.94 27.26 5.50
CA ASP A 342 32.23 27.88 5.89
C ASP A 342 32.32 28.29 7.37
N GLU A 343 31.24 28.18 8.16
CA GLU A 343 31.30 28.48 9.59
C GLU A 343 31.80 27.25 10.37
N TRP A 344 32.71 27.47 11.32
CA TRP A 344 33.23 26.50 12.31
C TRP A 344 32.15 25.77 13.15
N ASN A 345 30.87 25.92 12.80
CA ASN A 345 29.68 25.50 13.55
C ASN A 345 28.75 24.56 12.76
N GLY A 346 29.15 24.02 11.59
CA GLY A 346 28.48 22.94 10.83
C GLY A 346 26.96 22.78 11.04
N GLY A 347 26.17 23.69 10.47
CA GLY A 347 24.71 23.68 10.59
C GLY A 347 23.98 22.79 9.56
N ALA A 348 22.69 22.55 9.80
CA ALA A 348 21.83 21.82 8.86
C ALA A 348 21.65 22.57 7.52
N VAL A 349 21.84 21.86 6.40
CA VAL A 349 21.79 22.46 5.05
C VAL A 349 20.42 22.27 4.42
N ALA A 350 19.95 21.02 4.28
CA ALA A 350 18.66 20.74 3.66
C ALA A 350 17.87 19.67 4.41
N ASN A 351 16.59 19.95 4.66
CA ASN A 351 15.70 19.02 5.34
C ASN A 351 14.30 18.97 4.72
N ILE A 352 13.73 17.76 4.66
CA ILE A 352 12.30 17.55 4.42
C ILE A 352 11.71 16.81 5.62
N THR A 353 10.71 17.41 6.26
CA THR A 353 9.93 16.77 7.32
C THR A 353 8.46 16.70 6.94
N ASN A 354 7.90 15.49 7.00
CA ASN A 354 6.50 15.25 6.72
C ASN A 354 5.83 14.52 7.89
N VAL A 355 4.76 15.11 8.41
CA VAL A 355 3.99 14.60 9.53
C VAL A 355 2.52 14.44 9.13
N GLN A 356 1.96 13.25 9.37
CA GLN A 356 0.54 12.99 9.11
C GLN A 356 -0.09 12.23 10.27
N SER A 357 -1.19 12.76 10.79
CA SER A 357 -1.92 12.17 11.90
C SER A 357 -3.41 12.06 11.59
N ALA A 358 -3.96 10.86 11.72
CA ALA A 358 -5.38 10.57 11.57
C ALA A 358 -5.95 10.07 12.89
N ALA A 359 -6.90 10.81 13.45
CA ALA A 359 -7.58 10.48 14.69
C ALA A 359 -8.48 9.23 14.54
N ALA A 360 -9.17 8.84 15.62
CA ALA A 360 -10.10 7.71 15.64
C ALA A 360 -11.41 7.98 14.85
N VAL A 361 -11.29 8.23 13.55
CA VAL A 361 -12.35 8.61 12.62
C VAL A 361 -12.56 7.55 11.54
N LEU A 362 -13.60 7.72 10.73
CA LEU A 362 -13.88 6.82 9.61
C LEU A 362 -13.27 7.39 8.32
N VAL A 363 -12.38 6.62 7.68
CA VAL A 363 -11.94 6.86 6.30
C VAL A 363 -12.47 5.73 5.44
N LYS A 364 -13.29 6.06 4.43
CA LYS A 364 -14.11 5.04 3.75
C LYS A 364 -14.27 5.29 2.25
N GLY A 365 -14.09 4.22 1.48
CA GLY A 365 -14.47 4.12 0.07
C GLY A 365 -15.43 2.96 -0.16
N VAL A 366 -16.60 3.20 -0.75
CA VAL A 366 -17.57 2.15 -1.11
C VAL A 366 -18.05 2.28 -2.54
N ALA A 367 -17.73 1.29 -3.36
CA ALA A 367 -18.27 1.14 -4.70
C ALA A 367 -19.35 0.05 -4.71
N LYS A 368 -20.50 0.37 -5.30
CA LYS A 368 -21.65 -0.52 -5.45
C LYS A 368 -22.11 -0.54 -6.91
N GLY A 369 -22.17 -1.71 -7.53
CA GLY A 369 -22.65 -1.91 -8.89
C GLY A 369 -21.65 -2.65 -9.77
N GLY A 370 -22.06 -2.95 -11.00
CA GLY A 370 -21.28 -3.68 -11.99
C GLY A 370 -21.75 -3.42 -13.42
N ALA A 371 -21.31 -4.26 -14.35
CA ALA A 371 -21.70 -4.24 -15.75
C ALA A 371 -22.71 -5.37 -16.05
N SER A 372 -23.66 -5.11 -16.95
CA SER A 372 -24.69 -6.11 -17.29
C SER A 372 -25.14 -6.02 -18.74
N ILE A 373 -25.31 -7.17 -19.38
CA ILE A 373 -26.01 -7.35 -20.65
C ILE A 373 -27.20 -8.28 -20.38
N ALA A 374 -28.40 -7.82 -20.73
CA ALA A 374 -29.63 -8.60 -20.55
C ALA A 374 -30.43 -8.68 -21.85
N ILE A 375 -30.71 -9.90 -22.30
CA ILE A 375 -31.56 -10.22 -23.44
C ILE A 375 -32.84 -10.88 -22.90
N ALA A 376 -33.99 -10.31 -23.20
CA ALA A 376 -35.27 -10.78 -22.65
C ALA A 376 -35.86 -11.99 -23.39
N ASP A 377 -35.34 -12.34 -24.56
CA ASP A 377 -35.65 -13.57 -25.28
C ASP A 377 -34.35 -14.26 -25.75
N ASP A 378 -34.29 -14.73 -27.01
CA ASP A 378 -33.13 -15.44 -27.55
C ASP A 378 -32.00 -14.48 -27.98
N ALA A 379 -30.75 -14.95 -27.85
CA ALA A 379 -29.60 -14.39 -28.55
C ALA A 379 -29.22 -15.30 -29.73
N VAL A 380 -29.50 -14.88 -30.96
CA VAL A 380 -29.35 -15.70 -32.18
C VAL A 380 -28.34 -15.07 -33.13
N GLU A 381 -27.28 -15.80 -33.49
CA GLU A 381 -26.16 -15.25 -34.30
C GLU A 381 -25.51 -14.00 -33.67
N ALA A 382 -25.64 -13.81 -32.36
CA ALA A 382 -25.21 -12.62 -31.66
C ALA A 382 -23.77 -12.74 -31.14
N SER A 383 -23.13 -11.58 -30.94
CA SER A 383 -21.91 -11.44 -30.17
C SER A 383 -22.22 -10.62 -28.93
N LEU A 384 -22.10 -11.21 -27.74
CA LEU A 384 -22.30 -10.54 -26.46
C LEU A 384 -20.95 -10.43 -25.75
N ASP A 385 -20.49 -9.23 -25.44
CA ASP A 385 -19.18 -9.01 -24.82
C ASP A 385 -19.26 -8.06 -23.63
N ALA A 386 -18.68 -8.46 -22.51
CA ALA A 386 -18.51 -7.61 -21.34
C ALA A 386 -17.06 -7.69 -20.89
N SER A 387 -16.26 -6.72 -21.34
CA SER A 387 -14.82 -6.76 -21.18
C SER A 387 -14.26 -5.57 -20.39
N ASP A 388 -13.15 -5.79 -19.67
CA ASP A 388 -12.33 -4.73 -19.07
C ASP A 388 -13.07 -3.72 -18.16
N ASN A 389 -14.23 -4.10 -17.59
CA ASN A 389 -14.93 -3.24 -16.63
C ASN A 389 -14.22 -3.28 -15.28
N ALA A 390 -14.11 -2.13 -14.62
CA ALA A 390 -13.39 -1.98 -13.36
C ALA A 390 -14.27 -1.39 -12.26
N VAL A 391 -14.30 -2.03 -11.10
CA VAL A 391 -14.89 -1.49 -9.87
C VAL A 391 -13.81 -1.30 -8.81
N LEU A 392 -13.60 -0.07 -8.36
CA LEU A 392 -12.52 0.29 -7.45
C LEU A 392 -13.06 0.98 -6.19
N ALA A 393 -12.75 0.43 -5.02
CA ALA A 393 -12.96 1.07 -3.73
C ALA A 393 -11.61 1.29 -3.03
N VAL A 394 -11.28 2.54 -2.71
CA VAL A 394 -10.01 2.92 -2.06
C VAL A 394 -10.30 3.72 -0.79
N ALA A 395 -9.57 3.40 0.27
CA ALA A 395 -9.55 4.18 1.50
C ALA A 395 -8.12 4.24 2.04
N THR A 396 -7.58 5.44 2.24
CA THR A 396 -6.23 5.62 2.79
C THR A 396 -6.25 6.70 3.87
N ALA A 397 -5.79 6.39 5.09
CA ALA A 397 -5.78 7.39 6.16
C ALA A 397 -4.63 8.39 6.00
N ASN A 398 -3.39 7.92 5.85
CA ASN A 398 -2.20 8.75 5.62
C ASN A 398 -1.40 8.23 4.42
N ARG A 399 -1.04 9.13 3.50
CA ARG A 399 -0.26 8.82 2.30
C ARG A 399 0.79 9.91 2.06
N ALA A 400 2.05 9.53 2.03
CA ALA A 400 3.16 10.42 1.71
C ALA A 400 4.01 9.80 0.60
N ASP A 401 3.60 9.99 -0.65
CA ASP A 401 4.35 9.43 -1.79
C ASP A 401 5.26 10.52 -2.36
N GLY A 402 6.56 10.43 -2.07
CA GLY A 402 7.55 11.33 -2.65
C GLY A 402 7.99 12.43 -1.70
N ASN A 403 8.41 12.05 -0.48
CA ASN A 403 9.34 12.88 0.29
C ASN A 403 10.73 12.64 -0.30
N LEU A 404 11.21 13.53 -1.17
CA LEU A 404 12.45 13.32 -1.92
C LEU A 404 13.36 14.54 -1.83
N LEU A 405 14.53 14.34 -1.22
CA LEU A 405 15.65 15.27 -1.22
C LEU A 405 16.67 14.84 -2.28
N VAL A 406 16.96 15.72 -3.23
CA VAL A 406 18.00 15.55 -4.25
C VAL A 406 19.03 16.66 -4.11
N VAL A 407 20.30 16.29 -4.00
CA VAL A 407 21.41 17.22 -3.94
C VAL A 407 22.43 16.83 -5.01
N THR A 408 22.75 17.76 -5.90
CA THR A 408 23.74 17.56 -6.96
C THR A 408 24.74 18.70 -6.94
N ALA A 409 26.03 18.37 -6.79
CA ALA A 409 27.09 19.35 -6.87
C ALA A 409 28.40 18.82 -7.46
N ASN A 410 29.38 19.68 -7.74
CA ASN A 410 30.74 19.22 -8.01
C ASN A 410 31.49 18.96 -6.68
N ALA A 411 31.31 19.81 -5.67
CA ALA A 411 31.83 19.60 -4.31
C ALA A 411 30.79 19.92 -3.24
N ILE A 412 30.70 19.05 -2.22
CA ILE A 412 29.89 19.26 -1.01
C ILE A 412 30.84 19.17 0.18
N ASP A 413 30.92 20.25 0.96
CA ASP A 413 31.63 20.31 2.23
C ASP A 413 30.73 20.99 3.27
N ALA A 414 30.06 20.18 4.08
CA ALA A 414 29.13 20.67 5.10
C ALA A 414 29.82 20.93 6.45
N GLY A 415 31.14 20.73 6.54
CA GLY A 415 31.93 20.83 7.77
C GLY A 415 31.74 19.64 8.73
N GLU A 416 32.70 19.48 9.66
CA GLU A 416 32.57 18.63 10.85
C GLU A 416 31.83 19.45 11.94
N GLY A 417 30.50 19.44 11.93
CA GLY A 417 29.75 20.19 12.95
C GLY A 417 29.85 19.55 14.35
N PHE A 418 29.76 20.36 15.39
CA PHE A 418 29.52 19.88 16.75
C PHE A 418 28.06 19.39 16.85
N GLY A 419 27.85 18.09 17.08
CA GLY A 419 26.76 17.68 17.97
C GLY A 419 26.99 18.40 19.30
N GLY A 420 25.99 19.15 19.78
CA GLY A 420 26.14 20.25 20.76
C GLY A 420 27.22 20.05 21.84
N GLU A 421 28.13 21.02 21.98
CA GLU A 421 29.20 20.96 22.97
C GLU A 421 28.67 21.15 24.41
N GLU A 422 29.17 20.27 25.27
CA GLU A 422 29.12 20.25 26.74
C GLU A 422 29.21 21.66 27.38
N GLY A 423 28.08 22.18 27.89
CA GLY A 423 28.14 23.54 28.45
C GLY A 423 26.91 24.19 29.06
N GLY A 424 25.94 23.44 29.60
CA GLY A 424 24.97 23.99 30.56
C GLY A 424 23.50 23.71 30.25
N ILE A 425 22.97 22.65 30.88
CA ILE A 425 21.57 22.41 31.25
C ILE A 425 20.54 23.04 30.30
N VAL A 426 20.16 22.35 29.22
CA VAL A 426 18.79 21.84 28.94
C VAL A 426 18.85 20.72 27.85
N VAL A 427 18.54 19.48 28.28
CA VAL A 427 17.91 18.30 27.60
C VAL A 427 18.51 17.69 26.31
N GLU A 428 19.05 16.48 26.55
CA GLU A 428 19.48 15.31 25.75
C GLU A 428 19.02 15.18 24.27
N GLY A 429 19.98 15.27 23.35
CA GLY A 429 19.93 14.71 21.99
C GLY A 429 21.22 13.91 21.72
N PRO A 430 21.32 13.15 20.61
CA PRO A 430 22.53 12.38 20.33
C PRO A 430 23.74 13.31 20.17
N GLU A 431 24.83 13.01 20.89
CA GLU A 431 26.07 13.80 20.97
C GLU A 431 26.82 13.91 19.63
N TYR A 432 26.35 13.26 18.55
CA TYR A 432 27.04 13.10 17.27
C TYR A 432 26.15 13.46 16.05
N ILE A 433 26.78 13.97 15.00
CA ILE A 433 26.16 14.19 13.68
C ILE A 433 25.91 12.83 13.01
N GLY A 434 24.86 12.71 12.20
CA GLY A 434 24.55 11.45 11.49
C GLY A 434 23.85 10.43 12.39
N THR A 435 22.74 10.84 13.01
CA THR A 435 21.93 9.97 13.86
C THR A 435 20.45 10.11 13.51
N ALA A 436 19.88 9.04 12.95
CA ALA A 436 18.44 8.88 12.75
C ALA A 436 17.84 8.06 13.90
N LEU A 437 17.09 8.72 14.79
CA LEU A 437 16.60 8.14 16.05
C LEU A 437 15.07 8.19 16.18
N VAL A 438 14.50 7.10 16.69
CA VAL A 438 13.15 7.07 17.25
C VAL A 438 13.25 6.70 18.73
N GLU A 439 12.84 7.60 19.59
CA GLU A 439 12.89 7.45 21.05
C GLU A 439 11.81 6.50 21.57
N GLY A 440 11.98 6.00 22.79
CA GLY A 440 11.05 5.05 23.41
C GLY A 440 9.62 5.57 23.63
N ASP A 441 9.42 6.90 23.63
CA ASP A 441 8.11 7.55 23.70
C ASP A 441 7.48 7.83 22.31
N GLY A 442 8.24 7.60 21.24
CA GLY A 442 7.84 7.83 19.85
C GLY A 442 8.24 9.19 19.28
N ALA A 443 9.07 9.99 19.96
CA ALA A 443 9.70 11.16 19.37
C ALA A 443 10.72 10.75 18.29
N MET A 444 10.93 11.61 17.29
CA MET A 444 11.87 11.38 16.20
C MET A 444 12.85 12.53 16.05
N SER A 445 14.11 12.21 15.76
CA SER A 445 15.15 13.21 15.46
C SER A 445 16.10 12.75 14.34
N VAL A 446 16.74 13.74 13.70
CA VAL A 446 17.83 13.58 12.72
C VAL A 446 18.87 14.67 12.98
N THR A 447 20.15 14.36 12.83
CA THR A 447 21.27 15.29 13.13
C THR A 447 22.19 15.60 11.95
N ALA A 448 22.03 14.92 10.81
CA ALA A 448 22.83 15.16 9.62
C ALA A 448 22.50 16.49 8.90
N PRO A 449 23.49 17.10 8.22
CA PRO A 449 23.29 18.30 7.39
C PRO A 449 22.24 18.14 6.28
N PHE A 450 22.12 16.93 5.73
CA PHE A 450 21.10 16.55 4.76
C PHE A 450 20.20 15.50 5.36
N SER A 451 18.90 15.76 5.43
CA SER A 451 18.00 14.81 6.08
C SER A 451 16.59 14.76 5.52
N VAL A 452 15.97 13.59 5.64
CA VAL A 452 14.54 13.37 5.38
C VAL A 452 13.90 12.66 6.56
N GLN A 453 12.82 13.21 7.09
CA GLN A 453 12.10 12.68 8.23
C GLN A 453 10.61 12.53 7.91
N ASN A 454 10.01 11.38 8.22
CA ASN A 454 8.60 11.13 7.97
C ASN A 454 7.91 10.38 9.11
N GLY A 455 6.96 11.03 9.77
CA GLY A 455 6.16 10.48 10.87
C GLY A 455 4.69 10.32 10.50
N GLN A 456 4.13 9.12 10.59
CA GLN A 456 2.71 8.86 10.31
C GLN A 456 2.02 8.10 11.43
N ILE A 457 0.81 8.54 11.80
CA ILE A 457 -0.01 7.89 12.83
C ILE A 457 -1.44 7.73 12.34
N SER A 458 -1.94 6.50 12.37
CA SER A 458 -3.32 6.17 12.02
C SER A 458 -4.04 5.52 13.20
N GLN A 459 -4.98 6.25 13.79
CA GLN A 459 -5.99 5.70 14.70
C GLN A 459 -7.31 5.41 13.98
N ALA A 460 -7.38 5.69 12.68
CA ALA A 460 -8.59 5.68 11.90
C ALA A 460 -9.14 4.26 11.70
N ARG A 461 -10.46 4.16 11.55
CA ARG A 461 -11.09 3.01 10.94
C ARG A 461 -11.08 3.21 9.43
N VAL A 462 -10.20 2.50 8.74
CA VAL A 462 -10.08 2.55 7.28
C VAL A 462 -10.89 1.41 6.67
N THR A 463 -11.79 1.73 5.74
CA THR A 463 -12.68 0.72 5.14
C THR A 463 -12.87 0.93 3.65
N ALA A 464 -12.43 -0.03 2.85
CA ALA A 464 -12.69 -0.11 1.41
C ALA A 464 -13.63 -1.28 1.12
N ARG A 465 -14.74 -1.04 0.41
CA ARG A 465 -15.67 -2.10 0.02
C ARG A 465 -16.16 -1.99 -1.41
N ALA A 466 -16.01 -3.06 -2.16
CA ALA A 466 -16.69 -3.30 -3.43
C ALA A 466 -17.80 -4.32 -3.19
N LYS A 467 -19.07 -3.95 -3.41
CA LYS A 467 -20.24 -4.82 -3.19
C LYS A 467 -21.22 -4.78 -4.36
N ASP A 468 -22.04 -5.81 -4.53
CA ASP A 468 -22.93 -5.95 -5.68
C ASP A 468 -22.14 -5.76 -7.02
N VAL A 469 -20.92 -6.31 -7.11
CA VAL A 469 -19.94 -6.07 -8.21
C VAL A 469 -19.86 -7.20 -9.24
N THR A 470 -20.99 -7.80 -9.56
CA THR A 470 -21.08 -8.84 -10.59
C THR A 470 -21.06 -8.21 -11.98
N THR A 471 -20.22 -8.73 -12.87
CA THR A 471 -20.36 -8.53 -14.32
C THR A 471 -21.21 -9.68 -14.86
N ALA A 472 -22.30 -9.37 -15.56
CA ALA A 472 -23.26 -10.38 -15.96
C ALA A 472 -23.68 -10.30 -17.43
N ILE A 473 -23.81 -11.46 -18.07
CA ILE A 473 -24.51 -11.62 -19.36
C ILE A 473 -25.63 -12.63 -19.15
N GLY A 474 -26.87 -12.23 -19.41
CA GLY A 474 -28.05 -13.07 -19.23
C GLY A 474 -28.97 -13.08 -20.46
N ALA A 475 -29.46 -14.27 -20.83
CA ALA A 475 -30.57 -14.46 -21.76
C ALA A 475 -31.73 -15.20 -21.08
N ASP A 476 -32.93 -14.62 -21.12
CA ASP A 476 -34.14 -15.18 -20.49
C ASP A 476 -34.70 -16.40 -21.28
N ALA A 477 -34.25 -16.60 -22.52
CA ALA A 477 -34.46 -17.82 -23.31
C ALA A 477 -33.11 -18.50 -23.64
N GLY A 478 -32.85 -18.84 -24.90
CA GLY A 478 -31.66 -19.55 -25.33
C GLY A 478 -30.56 -18.67 -25.95
N ILE A 479 -29.39 -19.28 -26.14
CA ILE A 479 -28.28 -18.72 -26.90
C ILE A 479 -27.99 -19.66 -28.07
N VAL A 480 -28.19 -19.20 -29.30
CA VAL A 480 -28.17 -20.05 -30.51
C VAL A 480 -27.22 -19.48 -31.55
N ARG A 481 -26.20 -20.25 -31.94
CA ARG A 481 -25.17 -19.86 -32.92
C ARG A 481 -24.47 -18.54 -32.57
N SER A 482 -24.27 -18.29 -31.28
CA SER A 482 -23.80 -17.01 -30.75
C SER A 482 -22.52 -17.19 -29.92
N ASN A 483 -21.82 -16.09 -29.65
CA ASN A 483 -20.72 -16.05 -28.70
C ASN A 483 -21.04 -15.08 -27.57
N ALA A 484 -20.78 -15.48 -26.34
CA ALA A 484 -20.95 -14.65 -25.15
C ALA A 484 -19.67 -14.72 -24.29
N THR A 485 -19.08 -13.56 -24.01
CA THR A 485 -17.77 -13.44 -23.35
C THR A 485 -17.80 -12.45 -22.19
N ILE A 486 -17.27 -12.85 -21.04
CA ILE A 486 -16.96 -11.96 -19.92
C ILE A 486 -15.47 -12.08 -19.62
N ILE A 487 -14.68 -11.08 -20.02
CA ILE A 487 -13.22 -11.15 -19.99
C ILE A 487 -12.55 -9.93 -19.35
N GLY A 488 -11.51 -10.15 -18.54
CA GLY A 488 -10.66 -9.05 -18.06
C GLY A 488 -11.31 -8.09 -17.06
N ASN A 489 -12.51 -8.39 -16.55
CA ASN A 489 -13.19 -7.51 -15.60
C ASN A 489 -12.51 -7.58 -14.24
N SER A 490 -12.46 -6.46 -13.52
CA SER A 490 -11.77 -6.33 -12.24
C SER A 490 -12.63 -5.70 -11.16
N ALA A 491 -12.51 -6.21 -9.93
CA ALA A 491 -12.99 -5.52 -8.74
C ALA A 491 -11.91 -5.49 -7.65
N LEU A 492 -11.58 -4.29 -7.18
CA LEU A 492 -10.52 -4.05 -6.21
C LEU A 492 -11.05 -3.25 -5.02
N ALA A 493 -10.80 -3.74 -3.81
CA ALA A 493 -10.93 -2.98 -2.57
C ALA A 493 -9.53 -2.82 -1.92
N GLN A 494 -9.09 -1.58 -1.70
CA GLN A 494 -7.79 -1.28 -1.10
C GLN A 494 -7.97 -0.35 0.12
N ALA A 495 -7.59 -0.82 1.29
CA ALA A 495 -7.62 -0.07 2.53
C ALA A 495 -6.20 0.04 3.11
N THR A 496 -5.75 1.26 3.42
CA THR A 496 -4.41 1.54 3.92
C THR A 496 -4.44 2.47 5.12
N GLY A 497 -3.77 2.12 6.22
CA GLY A 497 -3.54 3.02 7.36
C GLY A 497 -2.53 4.10 6.98
N ASN A 498 -1.25 3.75 7.05
CA ASN A 498 -0.11 4.60 6.76
C ASN A 498 0.67 4.06 5.55
N ARG A 499 0.99 4.94 4.60
CA ARG A 499 1.87 4.64 3.47
C ARG A 499 2.86 5.77 3.23
N ALA A 500 4.14 5.46 3.07
CA ALA A 500 5.16 6.44 2.77
C ALA A 500 6.22 5.94 1.76
N ALA A 501 6.74 6.87 0.96
CA ALA A 501 7.93 6.70 0.14
C ALA A 501 8.88 7.88 0.39
N ASN A 502 10.06 7.58 0.95
CA ASN A 502 11.07 8.57 1.35
C ASN A 502 12.39 8.32 0.61
N GLY A 503 13.00 9.38 0.08
CA GLY A 503 14.22 9.31 -0.70
C GLY A 503 15.22 10.41 -0.36
N LEU A 504 16.50 10.05 -0.29
CA LEU A 504 17.62 10.99 -0.16
C LEU A 504 18.72 10.63 -1.18
N ILE A 505 19.08 11.57 -2.04
CA ILE A 505 20.11 11.39 -3.07
C ILE A 505 21.17 12.48 -2.91
N LEU A 506 22.44 12.06 -2.73
CA LEU A 506 23.60 12.94 -2.82
C LEU A 506 24.49 12.48 -3.99
N ASP A 507 24.76 13.39 -4.93
CA ASP A 507 25.64 13.16 -6.08
C ASP A 507 26.64 14.30 -6.22
N ALA A 508 27.93 14.03 -5.97
CA ALA A 508 28.98 15.00 -6.23
C ALA A 508 30.34 14.39 -6.49
N ASN A 509 31.26 15.11 -7.13
CA ASN A 509 32.63 14.58 -7.32
C ASN A 509 33.36 14.40 -5.98
N SER A 510 33.12 15.29 -5.00
CA SER A 510 33.71 15.22 -3.66
C SER A 510 32.63 15.47 -2.59
N LEU A 511 32.50 14.58 -1.61
CA LEU A 511 31.60 14.72 -0.46
C LEU A 511 32.37 14.67 0.87
N ALA A 512 32.17 15.67 1.71
CA ALA A 512 32.52 15.71 3.13
C ALA A 512 31.27 16.13 3.91
N THR A 513 30.39 15.17 4.22
CA THR A 513 29.10 15.43 4.87
C THR A 513 28.50 14.14 5.44
N ALA A 514 27.39 14.26 6.18
CA ALA A 514 26.56 13.16 6.65
C ALA A 514 25.13 13.27 6.09
N ALA A 515 24.39 12.17 6.08
CA ALA A 515 22.99 12.14 5.68
C ALA A 515 22.13 11.19 6.52
N ASP A 516 20.95 11.67 6.92
CA ASP A 516 19.99 10.92 7.73
C ASP A 516 18.66 10.73 7.00
N LEU A 517 18.12 9.51 7.02
CA LEU A 517 16.74 9.24 6.62
C LEU A 517 16.05 8.49 7.76
N ASN A 518 15.00 9.10 8.32
CA ASN A 518 14.27 8.54 9.46
C ASN A 518 12.77 8.44 9.17
N SER A 519 12.17 7.26 9.37
CA SER A 519 10.74 7.04 9.16
C SER A 519 10.09 6.30 10.33
N LEU A 520 8.94 6.80 10.78
CA LEU A 520 8.09 6.19 11.80
C LEU A 520 6.66 6.02 11.29
N GLN A 521 6.10 4.82 11.42
CA GLN A 521 4.68 4.56 11.17
C GLN A 521 4.02 3.85 12.35
N LEU A 522 3.00 4.48 12.94
CA LEU A 522 2.24 3.93 14.06
C LEU A 522 0.79 3.61 13.64
N GLY A 523 0.45 2.33 13.70
CA GLY A 523 -0.88 1.77 13.44
C GLY A 523 -1.64 1.49 14.73
N LYS A 524 -2.75 2.18 14.95
CA LYS A 524 -3.61 2.07 16.14
C LYS A 524 -5.09 1.85 15.78
N GLY A 525 -5.38 1.70 14.48
CA GLY A 525 -6.73 1.68 13.91
C GLY A 525 -7.24 0.29 13.52
N VAL A 526 -8.29 0.26 12.70
CA VAL A 526 -8.78 -0.97 12.06
C VAL A 526 -8.80 -0.74 10.56
N VAL A 527 -8.09 -1.58 9.82
CA VAL A 527 -8.05 -1.54 8.36
C VAL A 527 -8.82 -2.73 7.80
N THR A 528 -9.80 -2.46 6.94
CA THR A 528 -10.63 -3.51 6.34
C THR A 528 -10.85 -3.29 4.85
N ALA A 529 -10.53 -4.30 4.04
CA ALA A 529 -10.85 -4.36 2.63
C ALA A 529 -11.79 -5.55 2.34
N SER A 530 -12.84 -5.33 1.55
CA SER A 530 -13.75 -6.41 1.14
C SER A 530 -14.24 -6.28 -0.28
N VAL A 531 -14.21 -7.38 -1.03
CA VAL A 531 -14.88 -7.54 -2.32
C VAL A 531 -15.94 -8.63 -2.20
N GLY A 532 -17.21 -8.28 -2.40
CA GLY A 532 -18.34 -9.17 -2.19
C GLY A 532 -18.55 -9.57 -0.71
N SER A 533 -19.48 -10.50 -0.49
CA SER A 533 -19.75 -11.16 0.78
C SER A 533 -20.37 -12.54 0.54
N ALA A 534 -20.46 -13.37 1.59
CA ALA A 534 -21.04 -14.70 1.47
C ALA A 534 -22.50 -14.72 0.94
N GLY A 535 -23.27 -13.63 1.12
CA GLY A 535 -24.64 -13.49 0.61
C GLY A 535 -24.78 -12.63 -0.65
N ASP A 536 -23.68 -12.05 -1.13
CA ASP A 536 -23.63 -11.14 -2.29
C ASP A 536 -22.23 -11.25 -2.92
N ARG A 537 -22.03 -12.30 -3.73
CA ARG A 537 -20.73 -12.62 -4.32
C ARG A 537 -20.43 -11.68 -5.49
N ALA A 538 -19.19 -11.24 -5.55
CA ALA A 538 -18.63 -10.52 -6.69
C ALA A 538 -18.29 -11.51 -7.83
N GLY A 539 -17.85 -11.00 -8.99
CA GLY A 539 -17.26 -11.85 -10.04
C GLY A 539 -17.97 -11.71 -11.37
N ALA A 540 -18.05 -12.82 -12.10
CA ALA A 540 -18.52 -12.85 -13.48
C ALA A 540 -19.48 -14.02 -13.70
N VAL A 541 -20.72 -13.73 -14.11
CA VAL A 541 -21.76 -14.74 -14.28
C VAL A 541 -22.38 -14.64 -15.67
N LEU A 542 -22.35 -15.74 -16.40
CA LEU A 542 -22.93 -15.85 -17.71
C LEU A 542 -23.99 -16.94 -17.70
N SER A 543 -25.24 -16.60 -18.04
CA SER A 543 -26.34 -17.55 -17.98
C SER A 543 -27.32 -17.44 -19.15
N ALA A 544 -27.81 -18.60 -19.59
CA ALA A 544 -28.97 -18.74 -20.45
C ALA A 544 -30.03 -19.57 -19.71
N ALA A 545 -31.27 -19.09 -19.65
CA ALA A 545 -32.35 -19.84 -18.99
C ALA A 545 -32.82 -21.06 -19.80
N GLY A 546 -32.69 -21.02 -21.13
CA GLY A 546 -33.01 -22.10 -22.06
C GLY A 546 -31.76 -22.84 -22.58
N ASP A 547 -31.88 -23.38 -23.80
CA ASP A 547 -30.80 -24.14 -24.45
C ASP A 547 -29.67 -23.24 -24.96
N VAL A 548 -28.44 -23.75 -24.89
CA VAL A 548 -27.25 -23.18 -25.54
C VAL A 548 -26.85 -24.07 -26.70
N VAL A 549 -27.14 -23.64 -27.94
CA VAL A 549 -26.99 -24.47 -29.14
C VAL A 549 -25.95 -23.86 -30.09
N ASP A 550 -24.98 -24.65 -30.54
CA ASP A 550 -23.94 -24.23 -31.50
C ASP A 550 -23.20 -22.93 -31.08
N SER A 551 -22.99 -22.74 -29.78
CA SER A 551 -22.56 -21.46 -29.19
C SER A 551 -21.32 -21.56 -28.29
N GLY A 552 -20.64 -20.43 -28.08
CA GLY A 552 -19.47 -20.31 -27.20
C GLY A 552 -19.72 -19.36 -26.03
N LEU A 553 -19.58 -19.85 -24.80
CA LEU A 553 -19.78 -19.12 -23.55
C LEU A 553 -18.45 -19.12 -22.78
N THR A 554 -17.87 -17.95 -22.51
CA THR A 554 -16.56 -17.85 -21.86
C THR A 554 -16.55 -16.81 -20.75
N VAL A 555 -16.09 -17.21 -19.56
CA VAL A 555 -15.77 -16.35 -18.43
C VAL A 555 -14.28 -16.50 -18.15
N SER A 556 -13.47 -15.53 -18.55
CA SER A 556 -12.02 -15.65 -18.44
C SER A 556 -11.29 -14.42 -17.91
N ASP A 557 -10.16 -14.66 -17.26
CA ASP A 557 -9.22 -13.61 -16.85
C ASP A 557 -9.83 -12.48 -16.01
N ASN A 558 -10.97 -12.75 -15.34
CA ASN A 558 -11.58 -11.81 -14.43
C ASN A 558 -10.85 -11.84 -13.07
N SER A 559 -10.74 -10.69 -12.41
CA SER A 559 -9.93 -10.54 -11.19
C SER A 559 -10.70 -9.89 -10.04
N LEU A 560 -10.58 -10.47 -8.86
CA LEU A 560 -11.12 -9.92 -7.61
C LEU A 560 -10.00 -9.78 -6.58
N ALA A 561 -9.84 -8.59 -6.00
CA ALA A 561 -8.76 -8.34 -5.04
C ALA A 561 -9.22 -7.51 -3.84
N ALA A 562 -8.94 -7.98 -2.64
CA ALA A 562 -9.11 -7.22 -1.40
C ALA A 562 -7.76 -7.09 -0.69
N ASN A 563 -7.27 -5.85 -0.53
CA ASN A 563 -5.96 -5.55 0.05
C ASN A 563 -6.12 -4.63 1.26
N ALA A 564 -5.69 -5.09 2.44
CA ALA A 564 -5.69 -4.33 3.68
C ALA A 564 -4.25 -4.23 4.20
N THR A 565 -3.75 -3.00 4.38
CA THR A 565 -2.39 -2.73 4.86
C THR A 565 -2.42 -1.73 6.01
N GLU A 566 -1.81 -2.01 7.17
CA GLU A 566 -1.72 -1.01 8.24
C GLU A 566 -0.59 -0.03 7.98
N ASN A 567 0.66 -0.50 7.91
CA ASN A 567 1.85 0.32 7.71
C ASN A 567 2.66 -0.19 6.51
N GLU A 568 2.99 0.70 5.57
CA GLU A 568 3.85 0.39 4.43
C GLU A 568 4.83 1.53 4.16
N VAL A 569 6.12 1.21 4.05
CA VAL A 569 7.16 2.21 3.80
C VAL A 569 8.21 1.71 2.80
N ALA A 570 8.62 2.60 1.90
CA ALA A 570 9.78 2.44 1.06
C ALA A 570 10.78 3.57 1.32
N ASN A 571 11.97 3.23 1.81
CA ASN A 571 13.05 4.19 2.08
C ASN A 571 14.23 3.90 1.16
N SER A 572 14.74 4.92 0.47
CA SER A 572 15.91 4.81 -0.39
C SER A 572 16.91 5.94 -0.13
N MET A 573 18.14 5.60 0.22
CA MET A 573 19.26 6.53 0.30
C MET A 573 20.33 6.13 -0.71
N SER A 574 20.77 7.07 -1.55
CA SER A 574 21.77 6.86 -2.59
C SER A 574 22.84 7.93 -2.54
N ILE A 575 24.09 7.51 -2.34
CA ILE A 575 25.26 8.37 -2.23
C ILE A 575 26.24 8.01 -3.35
N THR A 576 26.58 8.99 -4.20
CA THR A 576 27.52 8.81 -5.31
C THR A 576 28.62 9.85 -5.24
N ALA A 577 29.89 9.40 -5.30
CA ALA A 577 31.02 10.30 -5.40
C ALA A 577 32.26 9.74 -6.10
N ASN A 578 33.21 10.62 -6.44
CA ASN A 578 34.59 10.16 -6.68
C ASN A 578 35.34 10.03 -5.35
N ARG A 579 35.16 10.95 -4.41
CA ARG A 579 35.81 10.94 -3.09
C ARG A 579 34.81 11.22 -1.98
N LEU A 580 34.74 10.37 -0.96
CA LEU A 580 33.99 10.62 0.27
C LEU A 580 34.95 10.78 1.45
N VAL A 581 34.56 11.57 2.46
CA VAL A 581 35.29 11.77 3.72
C VAL A 581 34.30 11.64 4.88
N ASN A 582 34.74 11.08 6.01
CA ASN A 582 33.95 11.06 7.25
C ASN A 582 33.71 12.50 7.74
N ALA A 583 32.47 12.81 8.12
CA ALA A 583 32.10 14.12 8.66
C ALA A 583 31.16 14.03 9.87
N SER A 584 30.87 12.81 10.36
CA SER A 584 29.83 12.56 11.37
C SER A 584 30.34 12.49 12.81
N GLY A 585 31.67 12.41 12.99
CA GLY A 585 32.27 12.21 14.31
C GLY A 585 32.05 10.79 14.88
N HIS A 586 31.33 9.92 14.17
CA HIS A 586 31.21 8.51 14.54
C HIS A 586 32.48 7.76 14.15
N GLU A 587 33.10 7.13 15.14
CA GLU A 587 34.18 6.17 14.89
C GLU A 587 33.64 4.84 14.35
N ASN A 588 32.40 4.46 14.71
CA ASN A 588 31.75 3.24 14.23
C ASN A 588 30.26 3.48 13.92
N ALA A 589 29.79 2.85 12.85
CA ALA A 589 28.37 2.75 12.55
C ALA A 589 27.64 1.84 13.56
N ARG A 590 26.44 2.23 13.96
CA ARG A 590 25.56 1.50 14.89
C ARG A 590 24.15 1.36 14.31
N GLY A 591 23.55 0.18 14.46
CA GLY A 591 22.16 -0.08 14.04
C GLY A 591 21.40 -0.92 15.06
N GLY A 592 20.09 -0.67 15.18
CA GLY A 592 19.21 -1.34 16.13
C GLY A 592 18.95 -0.48 17.37
N MET A 593 19.14 -1.06 18.56
CA MET A 593 19.02 -0.33 19.83
C MET A 593 20.15 0.71 19.98
N LEU A 594 19.78 1.92 20.35
CA LEU A 594 20.64 3.04 20.75
C LEU A 594 20.29 3.44 22.19
N ASP A 595 21.02 4.41 22.77
CA ASP A 595 20.92 4.72 24.21
C ASP A 595 19.51 5.19 24.64
N TYR A 596 18.78 5.86 23.76
CA TYR A 596 17.46 6.47 24.05
C TYR A 596 16.30 5.86 23.25
N GLY A 597 16.57 4.85 22.41
CA GLY A 597 15.56 4.31 21.50
C GLY A 597 16.15 3.40 20.43
N VAL A 598 15.55 3.41 19.25
CA VAL A 598 15.96 2.58 18.12
C VAL A 598 16.28 3.44 16.92
N GLY A 599 17.33 3.09 16.18
CA GLY A 599 17.78 3.93 15.10
C GLY A 599 19.04 3.44 14.41
N ALA A 600 19.63 4.34 13.64
CA ALA A 600 20.90 4.19 12.95
C ALA A 600 21.79 5.40 13.26
N ALA A 601 23.07 5.17 13.50
CA ALA A 601 24.06 6.22 13.76
C ALA A 601 25.34 5.93 12.97
N ALA A 602 25.69 6.80 12.01
CA ALA A 602 26.82 6.69 11.08
C ALA A 602 26.88 7.97 10.21
N ASP A 603 27.88 8.10 9.33
CA ASP A 603 27.87 9.16 8.30
C ASP A 603 26.63 9.09 7.40
N TYR A 604 26.21 7.87 7.07
CA TYR A 604 24.99 7.63 6.30
C TYR A 604 24.08 6.71 7.10
N ALA A 605 23.05 7.29 7.72
CA ALA A 605 22.15 6.59 8.62
C ALA A 605 20.72 6.52 8.06
N LEU A 606 20.22 5.30 7.87
CA LEU A 606 18.83 5.03 7.46
C LEU A 606 18.13 4.26 8.59
N ALA A 607 17.13 4.88 9.21
CA ALA A 607 16.29 4.27 10.23
C ALA A 607 14.83 4.17 9.79
N ASN A 608 14.24 3.01 10.06
CA ASN A 608 12.83 2.72 9.84
C ASN A 608 12.24 2.02 11.07
N ALA A 609 11.19 2.59 11.64
CA ALA A 609 10.42 2.00 12.73
C ALA A 609 8.93 1.92 12.37
N GLN A 610 8.36 0.73 12.43
CA GLN A 610 6.92 0.52 12.25
C GLN A 610 6.35 -0.22 13.46
N GLU A 611 5.26 0.30 14.02
CA GLU A 611 4.59 -0.33 15.14
C GLU A 611 3.07 -0.44 14.90
N ILE A 612 2.50 -1.58 15.28
CA ILE A 612 1.05 -1.76 15.40
C ILE A 612 0.75 -2.12 16.85
N ARG A 613 0.06 -1.23 17.56
CA ARG A 613 -0.33 -1.46 18.95
C ARG A 613 -1.66 -0.79 19.26
N GLY A 614 -2.57 -1.53 19.88
CA GLY A 614 -3.83 -0.96 20.35
C GLY A 614 -3.65 0.04 21.48
N GLY A 615 -4.51 1.07 21.50
CA GLY A 615 -4.80 1.79 22.73
C GLY A 615 -5.62 0.91 23.68
N TYR A 616 -5.61 1.21 24.98
CA TYR A 616 -6.26 0.42 26.06
C TYR A 616 -7.75 0.05 25.87
N ARG A 617 -8.45 0.46 24.79
CA ARG A 617 -9.91 0.27 24.58
C ARG A 617 -10.38 0.08 23.13
N LEU A 618 -9.51 0.09 22.11
CA LEU A 618 -9.92 -0.07 20.70
C LEU A 618 -9.27 -1.34 20.12
N PRO A 619 -10.05 -2.24 19.47
CA PRO A 619 -9.46 -3.37 18.79
C PRO A 619 -8.64 -2.88 17.60
N VAL A 620 -7.44 -3.40 17.42
CA VAL A 620 -6.61 -3.20 16.22
C VAL A 620 -6.67 -4.48 15.40
N ALA A 621 -6.91 -4.34 14.10
CA ALA A 621 -7.00 -5.48 13.19
C ALA A 621 -6.83 -5.05 11.74
N VAL A 622 -6.17 -5.92 10.97
CA VAL A 622 -6.01 -5.79 9.52
C VAL A 622 -6.76 -6.94 8.86
N LYS A 623 -7.79 -6.64 8.05
CA LYS A 623 -8.69 -7.66 7.50
C LYS A 623 -8.93 -7.49 6.02
N ALA A 624 -8.69 -8.55 5.26
CA ALA A 624 -9.01 -8.65 3.84
C ALA A 624 -9.99 -9.79 3.58
N SER A 625 -11.03 -9.54 2.77
CA SER A 625 -12.00 -10.57 2.40
C SER A 625 -12.42 -10.48 0.94
N ALA A 626 -12.40 -11.60 0.22
CA ALA A 626 -12.89 -11.70 -1.14
C ALA A 626 -13.87 -12.88 -1.25
N TYR A 627 -15.05 -12.60 -1.81
CA TYR A 627 -16.09 -13.60 -2.07
C TYR A 627 -16.51 -13.48 -3.54
N GLY A 628 -16.11 -14.45 -4.35
CA GLY A 628 -16.32 -14.46 -5.79
C GLY A 628 -17.16 -15.63 -6.27
N ASP A 629 -17.78 -15.43 -7.42
CA ASP A 629 -18.52 -16.40 -8.21
C ASP A 629 -18.17 -16.21 -9.69
N PHE A 630 -17.74 -17.29 -10.34
CA PHE A 630 -17.39 -17.33 -11.75
C PHE A 630 -18.13 -18.49 -12.40
N ASP A 631 -19.17 -18.20 -13.18
CA ASP A 631 -20.09 -19.22 -13.67
C ASP A 631 -20.47 -19.02 -15.14
N ALA A 632 -20.59 -20.14 -15.86
CA ALA A 632 -21.17 -20.22 -17.19
C ALA A 632 -22.22 -21.34 -17.22
N ALA A 633 -23.50 -20.98 -17.38
CA ALA A 633 -24.61 -21.92 -17.23
C ALA A 633 -25.61 -21.90 -18.39
N ALA A 634 -26.23 -23.06 -18.62
CA ALA A 634 -27.37 -23.24 -19.52
C ALA A 634 -28.49 -24.00 -18.77
N GLY A 635 -29.71 -23.46 -18.79
CA GLY A 635 -30.82 -23.99 -18.02
C GLY A 635 -31.36 -25.32 -18.54
N ASP A 636 -31.57 -25.44 -19.86
CA ASP A 636 -32.15 -26.65 -20.49
C ASP A 636 -31.10 -27.60 -21.08
N GLY A 637 -29.87 -27.14 -21.30
CA GLY A 637 -28.81 -27.96 -21.88
C GLY A 637 -27.84 -27.18 -22.77
N ALA A 638 -26.69 -27.79 -23.03
CA ALA A 638 -25.74 -27.36 -24.05
C ALA A 638 -25.66 -28.42 -25.17
N VAL A 639 -25.85 -28.00 -26.41
CA VAL A 639 -25.82 -28.87 -27.59
C VAL A 639 -24.86 -28.31 -28.63
N ARG A 640 -23.79 -29.05 -28.95
CA ARG A 640 -22.71 -28.61 -29.87
C ARG A 640 -22.07 -27.28 -29.44
N SER A 641 -21.93 -27.07 -28.13
CA SER A 641 -21.50 -25.79 -27.55
C SER A 641 -20.24 -25.93 -26.70
N ALA A 642 -19.61 -24.78 -26.40
CA ALA A 642 -18.45 -24.69 -25.51
C ALA A 642 -18.71 -23.74 -24.36
N LEU A 643 -18.63 -24.21 -23.11
CA LEU A 643 -18.73 -23.38 -21.90
C LEU A 643 -17.39 -23.43 -21.15
N LYS A 644 -16.83 -22.27 -20.84
CA LYS A 644 -15.47 -22.15 -20.29
C LYS A 644 -15.44 -21.15 -19.14
N VAL A 645 -14.87 -21.55 -18.01
CA VAL A 645 -14.46 -20.65 -16.91
C VAL A 645 -12.96 -20.84 -16.69
N THR A 646 -12.17 -19.89 -17.17
CA THR A 646 -10.70 -20.07 -17.27
C THR A 646 -9.88 -18.88 -16.83
N GLY A 647 -8.78 -19.09 -16.11
CA GLY A 647 -7.83 -18.01 -15.80
C GLY A 647 -8.35 -16.95 -14.83
N ASN A 648 -9.51 -17.15 -14.20
CA ASN A 648 -10.05 -16.17 -13.24
C ASN A 648 -9.22 -16.19 -11.96
N SER A 649 -9.01 -15.02 -11.37
CA SER A 649 -8.16 -14.84 -10.20
C SER A 649 -8.90 -14.16 -9.04
N GLN A 650 -8.67 -14.64 -7.83
CA GLN A 650 -9.17 -14.02 -6.61
C GLN A 650 -8.07 -13.96 -5.56
N THR A 651 -7.88 -12.80 -4.95
CA THR A 651 -6.88 -12.58 -3.90
C THR A 651 -7.47 -11.80 -2.72
N ALA A 652 -7.23 -12.30 -1.51
CA ALA A 652 -7.36 -11.52 -0.28
C ALA A 652 -5.97 -11.40 0.38
N SER A 653 -5.49 -10.17 0.58
CA SER A 653 -4.18 -9.87 1.16
C SER A 653 -4.29 -8.94 2.35
N ALA A 654 -3.83 -9.38 3.52
CA ALA A 654 -3.74 -8.58 4.73
C ALA A 654 -2.26 -8.45 5.16
N LEU A 655 -1.79 -7.22 5.34
CA LEU A 655 -0.42 -6.89 5.74
C LEU A 655 -0.43 -5.96 6.95
N GLY A 656 0.24 -6.36 8.03
CA GLY A 656 0.49 -5.48 9.17
C GLY A 656 1.51 -4.39 8.81
N ASN A 657 2.79 -4.68 9.06
CA ASN A 657 3.93 -3.82 8.75
C ASN A 657 4.68 -4.35 7.51
N GLY A 658 4.90 -3.48 6.53
CA GLY A 658 5.71 -3.75 5.34
C GLY A 658 6.81 -2.69 5.15
N ALA A 659 8.06 -3.11 5.01
CA ALA A 659 9.19 -2.20 4.81
C ALA A 659 10.11 -2.66 3.69
N ALA A 660 10.50 -1.72 2.83
CA ALA A 660 11.57 -1.87 1.85
C ALA A 660 12.60 -0.76 2.08
N ASN A 661 13.79 -1.10 2.55
CA ASN A 661 14.86 -0.14 2.84
C ASN A 661 16.09 -0.43 1.98
N SER A 662 16.62 0.60 1.32
CA SER A 662 17.83 0.52 0.50
C SER A 662 18.78 1.67 0.82
N LEU A 663 20.02 1.34 1.17
CA LEU A 663 21.13 2.28 1.30
C LEU A 663 22.25 1.85 0.33
N THR A 664 22.64 2.74 -0.58
CA THR A 664 23.68 2.47 -1.58
C THR A 664 24.72 3.58 -1.58
N ILE A 665 25.99 3.18 -1.48
CA ILE A 665 27.15 4.06 -1.58
C ILE A 665 27.99 3.60 -2.77
N THR A 666 28.28 4.51 -3.69
CA THR A 666 29.16 4.27 -4.83
C THR A 666 30.27 5.32 -4.86
N ALA A 667 31.51 4.88 -4.77
CA ALA A 667 32.68 5.75 -4.68
C ALA A 667 33.84 5.31 -5.56
N THR A 668 34.69 6.24 -6.02
CA THR A 668 36.05 5.84 -6.44
C THR A 668 36.94 5.65 -5.21
N ALA A 669 36.94 6.59 -4.27
CA ALA A 669 37.69 6.54 -3.03
C ALA A 669 36.77 6.81 -1.82
N LEU A 670 36.78 5.89 -0.85
CA LEU A 670 36.08 6.00 0.42
C LEU A 670 37.09 6.43 1.49
N GLY A 671 37.28 7.72 1.73
CA GLY A 671 38.34 8.27 2.58
C GLY A 671 39.65 8.58 1.84
N GLY A 672 40.65 9.04 2.59
CA GLY A 672 42.00 9.38 2.13
C GLY A 672 43.09 8.67 2.93
N ALA A 673 44.36 8.99 2.65
CA ALA A 673 45.49 8.47 3.44
C ALA A 673 45.61 9.13 4.82
N GLU A 674 45.05 10.34 4.98
CA GLU A 674 45.03 11.12 6.23
C GLU A 674 43.61 11.35 6.76
N ASP A 675 42.56 11.02 5.98
CA ASP A 675 41.15 11.25 6.32
C ASP A 675 40.41 9.90 6.51
N PRO A 676 39.72 9.67 7.64
CA PRO A 676 38.95 8.45 7.87
C PRO A 676 37.86 8.24 6.81
N ALA A 677 37.65 6.97 6.45
CA ALA A 677 36.56 6.56 5.57
C ALA A 677 35.20 6.64 6.29
N PRO A 678 34.11 7.06 5.62
CA PRO A 678 32.78 7.12 6.23
C PRO A 678 32.15 5.74 6.41
N GLY A 679 31.40 5.58 7.52
CA GLY A 679 30.60 4.42 7.84
C GLY A 679 29.15 4.52 7.36
N SER A 680 28.40 3.42 7.47
CA SER A 680 26.98 3.41 7.09
C SER A 680 26.15 2.48 7.97
N ALA A 681 24.97 2.92 8.39
CA ALA A 681 24.05 2.14 9.20
C ALA A 681 22.65 2.09 8.59
N LEU A 682 22.09 0.89 8.48
CA LEU A 682 20.68 0.67 8.16
C LEU A 682 20.00 -0.06 9.33
N SER A 683 18.94 0.52 9.88
CA SER A 683 18.15 -0.06 10.96
C SER A 683 16.68 -0.16 10.56
N SER A 684 16.11 -1.37 10.61
CA SER A 684 14.70 -1.62 10.35
C SER A 684 14.07 -2.38 11.50
N MET A 685 13.17 -1.74 12.23
CA MET A 685 12.39 -2.32 13.31
C MET A 685 10.90 -2.39 12.96
N GLN A 686 10.30 -3.58 13.10
CA GLN A 686 8.86 -3.78 12.96
C GLN A 686 8.31 -4.50 14.20
N ALA A 687 7.30 -3.93 14.84
CA ALA A 687 6.62 -4.54 15.98
C ALA A 687 5.11 -4.54 15.76
N ALA A 688 4.43 -5.63 16.08
CA ALA A 688 2.98 -5.72 15.92
C ALA A 688 2.33 -6.56 17.03
N ASP A 689 1.27 -6.02 17.62
CA ASP A 689 0.32 -6.68 18.51
C ASP A 689 -1.09 -6.49 17.94
N THR A 690 -1.54 -7.43 17.11
CA THR A 690 -2.78 -7.30 16.34
C THR A 690 -3.29 -8.64 15.77
N SER A 691 -4.50 -8.62 15.21
CA SER A 691 -5.01 -9.70 14.33
C SER A 691 -4.86 -9.32 12.87
N VAL A 692 -4.21 -10.16 12.08
CA VAL A 692 -4.09 -10.04 10.62
C VAL A 692 -4.82 -11.20 9.96
N ASP A 693 -5.95 -10.92 9.30
CA ASP A 693 -6.86 -11.92 8.74
C ASP A 693 -7.07 -11.73 7.22
N ALA A 694 -6.87 -12.80 6.44
CA ALA A 694 -7.19 -12.83 5.01
C ALA A 694 -8.13 -14.00 4.68
N VAL A 695 -9.27 -13.72 4.06
CA VAL A 695 -10.28 -14.73 3.67
C VAL A 695 -10.59 -14.62 2.19
N SER A 696 -10.44 -15.72 1.45
CA SER A 696 -10.77 -15.78 0.02
C SER A 696 -11.64 -17.00 -0.27
N ASP A 697 -12.90 -16.76 -0.66
CA ASP A 697 -13.89 -17.80 -0.96
C ASP A 697 -14.34 -17.65 -2.43
N MET A 698 -14.00 -18.63 -3.27
CA MET A 698 -14.25 -18.64 -4.71
C MET A 698 -15.21 -19.78 -5.07
N GLN A 699 -16.27 -19.44 -5.81
CA GLN A 699 -17.14 -20.40 -6.48
C GLN A 699 -16.85 -20.40 -7.98
N LEU A 700 -16.78 -21.60 -8.54
CA LEU A 700 -16.58 -21.85 -9.96
C LEU A 700 -17.70 -22.76 -10.45
N GLY A 701 -18.27 -22.47 -11.61
CA GLY A 701 -19.37 -23.25 -12.16
C GLY A 701 -19.37 -23.35 -13.68
N VAL A 702 -19.63 -24.58 -14.16
CA VAL A 702 -20.10 -24.83 -15.52
C VAL A 702 -21.25 -25.82 -15.39
N THR A 703 -22.49 -25.32 -15.40
CA THR A 703 -23.68 -26.07 -14.99
C THR A 703 -24.62 -26.28 -16.17
N THR A 704 -24.69 -27.52 -16.69
CA THR A 704 -25.67 -27.90 -17.72
C THR A 704 -25.63 -29.41 -18.04
N ALA A 705 -26.71 -29.96 -18.61
CA ALA A 705 -26.63 -31.18 -19.43
C ALA A 705 -25.84 -30.89 -20.72
N ALA A 706 -25.13 -31.89 -21.26
CA ALA A 706 -24.25 -31.67 -22.41
C ALA A 706 -24.40 -32.77 -23.45
N VAL A 707 -24.64 -32.37 -24.70
CA VAL A 707 -24.65 -33.23 -25.88
C VAL A 707 -23.70 -32.65 -26.92
N ASP A 708 -22.74 -33.45 -27.40
CA ASP A 708 -21.74 -33.03 -28.39
C ASP A 708 -20.98 -31.73 -27.98
N SER A 709 -20.78 -31.48 -26.68
CA SER A 709 -20.31 -30.20 -26.13
C SER A 709 -19.00 -30.31 -25.33
N SER A 710 -18.40 -29.16 -25.02
CA SER A 710 -17.18 -29.04 -24.21
C SER A 710 -17.38 -28.10 -23.02
N LEU A 711 -17.07 -28.59 -21.82
CA LEU A 711 -17.20 -27.88 -20.55
C LEU A 711 -15.83 -27.82 -19.88
N LEU A 712 -15.36 -26.62 -19.53
CA LEU A 712 -13.98 -26.40 -19.05
C LEU A 712 -13.94 -25.47 -17.82
N LEU A 713 -13.34 -25.96 -16.73
CA LEU A 713 -12.92 -25.19 -15.55
C LEU A 713 -11.40 -25.26 -15.44
N SER A 714 -10.66 -24.24 -15.92
CA SER A 714 -9.19 -24.38 -16.01
C SER A 714 -8.38 -23.16 -15.58
N GLY A 715 -7.28 -23.40 -14.86
CA GLY A 715 -6.32 -22.35 -14.51
C GLY A 715 -6.86 -21.24 -13.62
N ASN A 716 -7.96 -21.47 -12.88
CA ASN A 716 -8.49 -20.50 -11.94
C ASN A 716 -7.66 -20.49 -10.65
N ASN A 717 -7.38 -19.32 -10.09
CA ASN A 717 -6.47 -19.15 -8.97
C ASN A 717 -7.13 -18.42 -7.79
N ASN A 718 -7.14 -19.04 -6.61
CA ASN A 718 -7.68 -18.48 -5.39
C ASN A 718 -6.62 -18.38 -4.29
N VAL A 719 -6.33 -17.16 -3.82
CA VAL A 719 -5.23 -16.87 -2.89
C VAL A 719 -5.70 -16.10 -1.67
N ALA A 720 -5.35 -16.58 -0.47
CA ALA A 720 -5.41 -15.81 0.76
C ALA A 720 -4.00 -15.65 1.36
N ARG A 721 -3.57 -14.41 1.63
CA ARG A 721 -2.26 -14.09 2.21
C ARG A 721 -2.39 -13.18 3.42
N ALA A 722 -1.84 -13.60 4.55
CA ALA A 722 -1.76 -12.79 5.76
C ALA A 722 -0.30 -12.71 6.23
N ARG A 723 0.24 -11.49 6.36
CA ARG A 723 1.60 -11.26 6.87
C ARG A 723 1.57 -10.17 7.94
N MET A 724 2.18 -10.44 9.09
CA MET A 724 2.22 -9.44 10.17
C MET A 724 3.38 -8.47 10.01
N ASN A 725 4.61 -8.96 9.86
CA ASN A 725 5.80 -8.16 9.59
C ASN A 725 6.54 -8.71 8.36
N ASP A 726 6.80 -7.83 7.40
CA ASP A 726 7.54 -8.15 6.16
C ASP A 726 8.58 -7.05 5.89
N ALA A 727 9.86 -7.43 5.84
CA ALA A 727 10.97 -6.49 5.67
C ALA A 727 11.93 -6.97 4.57
N THR A 728 12.28 -6.06 3.67
CA THR A 728 13.38 -6.23 2.72
C THR A 728 14.38 -5.11 2.93
N ASN A 729 15.63 -5.46 3.29
CA ASN A 729 16.68 -4.50 3.59
C ASN A 729 17.92 -4.78 2.72
N SER A 730 18.45 -3.73 2.10
CA SER A 730 19.67 -3.80 1.29
C SER A 730 20.62 -2.67 1.67
N LEU A 731 21.85 -3.02 2.04
CA LEU A 731 22.96 -2.10 2.20
C LEU A 731 24.07 -2.52 1.23
N ALA A 732 24.45 -1.63 0.31
CA ALA A 732 25.49 -1.88 -0.68
C ALA A 732 26.52 -0.76 -0.67
N VAL A 733 27.79 -1.12 -0.59
CA VAL A 733 28.94 -0.22 -0.67
C VAL A 733 29.86 -0.72 -1.77
N ASP A 734 30.03 0.07 -2.83
CA ASP A 734 30.88 -0.24 -3.98
C ASP A 734 31.93 0.85 -4.17
N THR A 735 33.20 0.47 -4.05
CA THR A 735 34.33 1.40 -4.00
C THR A 735 35.52 0.87 -4.81
N VAL A 736 36.34 1.77 -5.37
CA VAL A 736 37.60 1.36 -6.00
C VAL A 736 38.72 1.28 -4.96
N SER A 737 38.79 2.22 -4.02
CA SER A 737 39.72 2.21 -2.90
C SER A 737 39.00 2.58 -1.60
N ALA A 738 39.27 1.83 -0.53
CA ALA A 738 38.92 2.23 0.82
C ALA A 738 40.13 2.92 1.49
N GLY A 739 39.89 3.96 2.27
CA GLY A 739 40.83 4.61 3.16
C GLY A 739 40.95 3.86 4.49
N THR A 740 41.55 4.50 5.50
CA THR A 740 41.59 3.93 6.85
C THR A 740 40.20 4.01 7.49
N LEU A 741 39.58 2.86 7.69
CA LEU A 741 38.37 2.69 8.50
C LEU A 741 38.73 2.51 9.98
N SER A 742 37.74 2.37 10.88
CA SER A 742 37.97 2.33 12.33
C SER A 742 38.92 1.22 12.77
N GLY A 743 38.97 0.13 11.98
CA GLY A 743 39.75 -1.05 12.28
C GLY A 743 39.14 -1.92 13.38
N GLU A 744 37.96 -1.56 13.89
CA GLU A 744 37.22 -2.38 14.85
C GLU A 744 36.45 -3.50 14.14
N LEU A 745 36.29 -4.62 14.84
CA LEU A 745 35.51 -5.74 14.37
C LEU A 745 34.02 -5.41 14.40
N ALA A 746 33.26 -5.96 13.43
CA ALA A 746 31.81 -5.91 13.54
C ALA A 746 31.37 -6.72 14.75
N ALA A 747 30.63 -6.08 15.65
CA ALA A 747 30.19 -6.62 16.92
C ALA A 747 28.66 -6.66 16.98
N VAL A 748 28.12 -7.79 17.44
CA VAL A 748 26.68 -7.96 17.67
C VAL A 748 26.45 -8.26 19.14
N LEU A 749 25.49 -7.57 19.74
CA LEU A 749 24.96 -7.86 21.06
C LEU A 749 23.46 -8.13 20.96
N VAL A 750 23.08 -9.38 21.22
CA VAL A 750 21.68 -9.81 21.23
C VAL A 750 21.24 -10.20 22.62
N ASP A 751 20.23 -9.50 23.11
CA ASP A 751 19.44 -9.91 24.28
C ASP A 751 18.13 -10.55 23.82
N VAL A 752 17.97 -11.83 24.13
CA VAL A 752 16.83 -12.62 23.67
C VAL A 752 15.57 -12.17 24.43
N GLY A 753 14.78 -11.30 23.79
CA GLY A 753 13.54 -10.73 24.35
C GLY A 753 13.52 -9.19 24.38
N TYR A 754 14.64 -8.54 24.06
CA TYR A 754 14.74 -7.09 23.89
C TYR A 754 15.28 -6.75 22.49
N ALA A 755 15.27 -5.46 22.13
CA ALA A 755 15.89 -5.00 20.89
C ALA A 755 17.43 -5.10 21.01
N SER A 756 18.05 -5.59 19.94
CA SER A 756 19.48 -5.88 19.86
C SER A 756 20.24 -4.81 19.08
N GLN A 757 21.57 -4.86 19.14
CA GLN A 757 22.45 -3.89 18.51
C GLN A 757 23.54 -4.59 17.66
N VAL A 758 23.93 -3.92 16.57
CA VAL A 758 25.11 -4.24 15.76
C VAL A 758 25.97 -2.98 15.57
N MET A 759 27.28 -3.15 15.62
CA MET A 759 28.30 -2.10 15.48
C MET A 759 29.42 -2.55 14.52
N GLY A 760 30.08 -1.62 13.84
CA GLY A 760 31.17 -1.86 12.88
C GLY A 760 31.30 -0.68 11.90
N ASP A 761 31.97 -0.85 10.76
CA ASP A 761 32.06 0.22 9.75
C ASP A 761 30.77 0.33 8.93
N HIS A 762 30.26 -0.82 8.47
CA HIS A 762 29.02 -0.91 7.70
C HIS A 762 28.08 -1.93 8.33
N VAL A 763 26.91 -1.49 8.80
CA VAL A 763 26.01 -2.34 9.58
C VAL A 763 24.56 -2.31 9.09
N LEU A 764 23.92 -3.47 9.14
CA LEU A 764 22.50 -3.65 8.85
C LEU A 764 21.83 -4.39 10.02
N SER A 765 20.80 -3.78 10.61
CA SER A 765 19.96 -4.37 11.65
C SER A 765 18.52 -4.53 11.17
N SER A 766 17.97 -5.74 11.30
CA SER A 766 16.56 -6.05 11.03
C SER A 766 15.95 -6.76 12.24
N ILE A 767 15.03 -6.09 12.92
CA ILE A 767 14.37 -6.59 14.15
C ILE A 767 12.86 -6.65 13.92
N GLN A 768 12.26 -7.83 14.06
CA GLN A 768 10.82 -8.04 13.91
C GLN A 768 10.22 -8.73 15.14
N VAL A 769 9.13 -8.19 15.67
CA VAL A 769 8.38 -8.75 16.81
C VAL A 769 6.90 -8.88 16.44
N ALA A 770 6.34 -10.07 16.63
CA ALA A 770 4.95 -10.40 16.30
C ALA A 770 4.20 -10.99 17.52
N ASP A 771 3.08 -10.37 17.88
CA ASP A 771 2.12 -10.82 18.89
C ASP A 771 0.67 -10.71 18.36
N GLY A 772 -0.27 -11.46 18.95
CA GLY A 772 -1.65 -11.59 18.50
C GLY A 772 -1.88 -12.80 17.58
N SER A 773 -2.43 -12.59 16.38
CA SER A 773 -2.76 -13.69 15.45
C SER A 773 -2.61 -13.33 13.98
N VAL A 774 -2.19 -14.32 13.18
CA VAL A 774 -2.12 -14.25 11.72
C VAL A 774 -2.92 -15.41 11.13
N SER A 775 -3.94 -15.13 10.33
CA SER A 775 -4.82 -16.13 9.73
C SER A 775 -5.03 -15.91 8.24
N ALA A 776 -4.83 -16.95 7.44
CA ALA A 776 -5.19 -16.98 6.02
C ALA A 776 -6.11 -18.17 5.72
N ALA A 777 -7.25 -17.93 5.08
CA ALA A 777 -8.22 -18.95 4.69
C ALA A 777 -8.61 -18.81 3.21
N ALA A 778 -8.31 -19.83 2.41
CA ALA A 778 -8.70 -19.92 1.00
C ALA A 778 -9.64 -21.11 0.78
N VAL A 779 -10.80 -20.88 0.17
CA VAL A 779 -11.81 -21.91 -0.15
C VAL A 779 -12.19 -21.80 -1.61
N THR A 780 -12.04 -22.89 -2.37
CA THR A 780 -12.50 -22.98 -3.76
C THR A 780 -13.49 -24.11 -3.91
N THR A 781 -14.67 -23.81 -4.44
CA THR A 781 -15.70 -24.79 -4.75
C THR A 781 -16.00 -24.76 -6.24
N GLY A 782 -15.57 -25.78 -6.96
CA GLY A 782 -15.97 -26.05 -8.33
C GLY A 782 -17.18 -26.98 -8.36
N GLN A 783 -18.34 -26.44 -8.76
CA GLN A 783 -19.55 -27.23 -8.98
C GLN A 783 -19.64 -27.64 -10.45
N SER A 784 -19.98 -28.91 -10.70
CA SER A 784 -20.19 -29.40 -12.06
C SER A 784 -21.37 -30.36 -12.08
N VAL A 785 -22.44 -29.83 -12.67
CA VAL A 785 -23.58 -30.52 -13.26
C VAL A 785 -24.72 -30.89 -12.30
N ASP A 786 -25.95 -30.66 -12.78
CA ASP A 786 -27.19 -31.11 -12.15
C ASP A 786 -27.14 -32.64 -11.99
N PRO A 787 -27.38 -33.21 -10.80
CA PRO A 787 -27.45 -34.67 -10.61
C PRO A 787 -28.44 -35.39 -11.56
N ALA A 788 -29.39 -34.67 -12.16
CA ALA A 788 -30.32 -35.17 -13.18
C ALA A 788 -29.79 -35.11 -14.62
N ALA A 789 -28.72 -34.36 -14.89
CA ALA A 789 -28.19 -34.11 -16.23
C ALA A 789 -27.34 -35.27 -16.76
N SER A 790 -27.27 -35.41 -18.09
CA SER A 790 -26.44 -36.42 -18.77
C SER A 790 -25.38 -35.76 -19.64
N ILE A 791 -24.22 -36.42 -19.74
CA ILE A 791 -23.09 -35.97 -20.57
C ILE A 791 -22.89 -37.00 -21.69
N ILE A 792 -23.23 -36.63 -22.92
CA ILE A 792 -23.28 -37.51 -24.09
C ILE A 792 -22.36 -36.97 -25.19
N ARG A 793 -21.42 -37.78 -25.69
CA ARG A 793 -20.42 -37.38 -26.71
C ARG A 793 -19.73 -36.04 -26.41
N SER A 794 -19.55 -35.77 -25.12
CA SER A 794 -19.12 -34.46 -24.61
C SER A 794 -17.87 -34.59 -23.74
N SER A 795 -17.23 -33.47 -23.45
CA SER A 795 -16.09 -33.41 -22.54
C SER A 795 -16.36 -32.48 -21.37
N PHE A 796 -15.98 -32.90 -20.16
CA PHE A 796 -15.90 -32.04 -18.99
C PHE A 796 -14.47 -32.12 -18.43
N GLU A 797 -13.81 -30.98 -18.25
CA GLU A 797 -12.48 -30.92 -17.65
C GLU A 797 -12.42 -29.86 -16.54
N ALA A 798 -11.97 -30.26 -15.35
CA ALA A 798 -11.55 -29.36 -14.28
C ALA A 798 -10.04 -29.50 -14.08
N SER A 799 -9.24 -28.57 -14.62
CA SER A 799 -7.79 -28.73 -14.66
C SER A 799 -6.96 -27.53 -14.22
N GLY A 800 -5.84 -27.78 -13.54
CA GLY A 800 -4.86 -26.75 -13.20
C GLY A 800 -5.38 -25.61 -12.31
N ASN A 801 -6.47 -25.83 -11.56
CA ASN A 801 -7.00 -24.81 -10.64
C ASN A 801 -6.20 -24.83 -9.33
N GLU A 802 -5.88 -23.66 -8.79
CA GLU A 802 -5.03 -23.47 -7.61
C GLU A 802 -5.78 -22.84 -6.45
N THR A 803 -5.55 -23.36 -5.24
CA THR A 803 -6.06 -22.76 -3.99
C THR A 803 -4.92 -22.68 -2.98
N LEU A 804 -4.53 -21.46 -2.62
CA LEU A 804 -3.39 -21.17 -1.76
C LEU A 804 -3.80 -20.34 -0.54
N ALA A 805 -3.49 -20.83 0.65
CA ALA A 805 -3.51 -20.04 1.88
C ALA A 805 -2.10 -19.91 2.45
N GLU A 806 -1.65 -18.69 2.71
CA GLU A 806 -0.33 -18.40 3.28
C GLU A 806 -0.43 -17.44 4.45
N ALA A 807 0.08 -17.85 5.61
CA ALA A 807 0.17 -17.02 6.81
C ALA A 807 1.62 -16.96 7.30
N ALA A 808 2.13 -15.75 7.56
CA ALA A 808 3.46 -15.55 8.11
C ALA A 808 3.48 -14.49 9.21
N ALA A 809 4.10 -14.77 10.36
CA ALA A 809 4.29 -13.75 11.39
C ALA A 809 5.43 -12.78 11.02
N ASN A 810 6.66 -13.28 10.90
CA ASN A 810 7.82 -12.44 10.55
C ASN A 810 8.53 -12.98 9.30
N THR A 811 8.75 -12.11 8.31
CA THR A 811 9.54 -12.39 7.10
C THR A 811 10.58 -11.30 6.90
N ALA A 812 11.84 -11.69 6.72
CA ALA A 812 12.94 -10.76 6.45
C ALA A 812 13.83 -11.25 5.31
N SER A 813 14.19 -10.35 4.40
CA SER A 813 15.21 -10.55 3.38
C SER A 813 16.26 -9.45 3.51
N ASN A 814 17.46 -9.81 3.98
CA ASN A 814 18.53 -8.86 4.27
C ASN A 814 19.75 -9.14 3.38
N SER A 815 20.29 -8.09 2.77
CA SER A 815 21.52 -8.14 1.98
C SER A 815 22.47 -7.03 2.41
N LEU A 816 23.70 -7.39 2.76
CA LEU A 816 24.81 -6.47 2.99
C LEU A 816 25.94 -6.84 2.02
N ALA A 817 26.30 -5.92 1.13
CA ALA A 817 27.37 -6.12 0.16
C ALA A 817 28.42 -5.02 0.29
N LEU A 818 29.67 -5.41 0.44
CA LEU A 818 30.83 -4.54 0.50
C LEU A 818 31.84 -4.96 -0.57
N THR A 819 32.11 -4.07 -1.51
CA THR A 819 33.04 -4.29 -2.62
C THR A 819 34.07 -3.17 -2.64
N SER A 820 35.36 -3.53 -2.61
CA SER A 820 36.49 -2.62 -2.78
C SER A 820 37.51 -3.20 -3.75
N ALA A 821 38.07 -2.40 -4.67
CA ALA A 821 39.13 -2.89 -5.59
C ALA A 821 40.56 -2.80 -5.00
N VAL A 822 40.77 -2.10 -3.88
CA VAL A 822 42.06 -1.88 -3.22
C VAL A 822 41.91 -1.97 -1.68
N ALA A 823 43.03 -2.23 -0.98
CA ALA A 823 43.16 -2.38 0.48
C ALA A 823 42.19 -1.57 1.36
N GLY A 824 41.65 -2.23 2.40
CA GLY A 824 40.93 -1.61 3.52
C GLY A 824 40.34 -2.66 4.46
N GLY A 825 40.71 -2.63 5.75
CA GLY A 825 40.27 -3.57 6.80
C GLY A 825 38.83 -3.39 7.28
N ALA A 826 37.91 -3.05 6.37
CA ALA A 826 36.52 -2.71 6.65
C ALA A 826 35.76 -3.84 7.34
N SER A 827 35.00 -3.52 8.39
CA SER A 827 34.10 -4.45 9.04
C SER A 827 32.65 -4.32 8.55
N ALA A 828 31.99 -5.46 8.37
CA ALA A 828 30.62 -5.55 7.87
C ALA A 828 29.78 -6.44 8.81
N GLY A 829 28.73 -5.87 9.39
CA GLY A 829 27.86 -6.53 10.36
C GLY A 829 26.41 -6.61 9.90
N LEU A 830 25.85 -7.82 9.83
CA LEU A 830 24.43 -8.06 9.56
C LEU A 830 23.77 -8.74 10.76
N LEU A 831 22.79 -8.09 11.36
CA LEU A 831 21.94 -8.62 12.42
C LEU A 831 20.50 -8.80 11.92
N ASN A 832 19.98 -10.02 12.05
CA ASN A 832 18.57 -10.32 11.87
C ASN A 832 18.00 -10.98 13.13
N GLN A 833 17.01 -10.34 13.76
CA GLN A 833 16.31 -10.88 14.94
C GLN A 833 14.80 -10.95 14.66
N GLN A 834 14.21 -12.14 14.81
CA GLN A 834 12.77 -12.33 14.65
C GLN A 834 12.18 -13.06 15.87
N LEU A 835 11.23 -12.42 16.54
CA LEU A 835 10.51 -12.96 17.70
C LEU A 835 9.03 -13.13 17.34
N ASN A 836 8.52 -14.37 17.40
CA ASN A 836 7.11 -14.67 17.17
C ASN A 836 6.44 -15.25 18.42
N TYR A 837 5.50 -14.49 18.98
CA TYR A 837 4.55 -14.91 20.02
C TYR A 837 3.14 -15.14 19.44
N ALA A 838 2.85 -14.59 18.25
CA ALA A 838 1.55 -14.71 17.59
C ALA A 838 1.21 -16.14 17.15
N SER A 839 -0.08 -16.48 17.20
CA SER A 839 -0.58 -17.71 16.59
C SER A 839 -0.69 -17.55 15.07
N VAL A 840 -0.10 -18.46 14.31
CA VAL A 840 -0.09 -18.44 12.84
C VAL A 840 -0.91 -19.61 12.29
N GLY A 841 -1.91 -19.31 11.45
CA GLY A 841 -2.84 -20.29 10.88
C GLY A 841 -3.05 -20.11 9.39
N ALA A 842 -2.79 -21.14 8.59
CA ALA A 842 -3.15 -21.18 7.17
C ALA A 842 -4.11 -22.34 6.88
N GLN A 843 -5.24 -22.05 6.21
CA GLN A 843 -6.27 -23.02 5.85
C GLN A 843 -6.61 -22.94 4.36
N ALA A 844 -6.37 -24.01 3.62
CA ALA A 844 -6.81 -24.13 2.22
C ALA A 844 -7.84 -25.25 2.09
N THR A 845 -8.95 -25.01 1.38
CA THR A 845 -9.94 -26.05 1.08
C THR A 845 -10.32 -25.98 -0.38
N SER A 846 -10.29 -27.11 -1.08
CA SER A 846 -10.76 -27.20 -2.45
C SER A 846 -11.77 -28.33 -2.61
N ALA A 847 -12.81 -28.11 -3.40
CA ALA A 847 -13.73 -29.15 -3.82
C ALA A 847 -13.93 -29.02 -5.33
N TYR A 848 -13.60 -30.08 -6.07
CA TYR A 848 -13.79 -30.17 -7.52
C TYR A 848 -14.55 -31.47 -7.80
N GLY A 849 -15.84 -31.37 -8.12
CA GLY A 849 -16.67 -32.55 -8.31
C GLY A 849 -17.46 -32.47 -9.61
N ILE A 850 -17.42 -33.55 -10.41
CA ILE A 850 -18.31 -33.78 -11.55
C ILE A 850 -19.39 -34.77 -11.11
N GLY A 851 -20.65 -34.38 -11.17
CA GLY A 851 -21.79 -35.25 -10.80
C GLY A 851 -22.89 -35.23 -11.87
N ALA A 852 -23.21 -36.37 -12.48
CA ALA A 852 -24.31 -36.45 -13.46
C ALA A 852 -25.10 -37.76 -13.36
N HIS A 853 -26.30 -37.79 -13.95
CA HIS A 853 -27.14 -38.97 -14.03
C HIS A 853 -26.49 -40.06 -14.90
N ALA A 854 -26.00 -39.71 -16.09
CA ALA A 854 -25.39 -40.66 -17.02
C ALA A 854 -24.23 -40.05 -17.84
N SER A 855 -23.30 -40.90 -18.24
CA SER A 855 -22.19 -40.61 -19.16
C SER A 855 -22.21 -41.61 -20.32
N SER A 856 -22.16 -41.13 -21.56
CA SER A 856 -22.16 -41.98 -22.77
C SER A 856 -21.24 -41.39 -23.85
N ASP A 857 -20.28 -42.17 -24.35
CA ASP A 857 -19.27 -41.71 -25.32
C ASP A 857 -18.54 -40.41 -24.90
N ALA A 858 -18.41 -40.15 -23.59
CA ALA A 858 -17.97 -38.87 -23.06
C ALA A 858 -16.60 -38.94 -22.36
N SER A 859 -15.98 -37.79 -22.11
CA SER A 859 -14.81 -37.65 -21.25
C SER A 859 -15.08 -36.76 -20.04
N SER A 860 -14.61 -37.17 -18.87
CA SER A 860 -14.68 -36.36 -17.64
C SER A 860 -13.37 -36.47 -16.89
N LEU A 861 -12.69 -35.34 -16.72
CA LEU A 861 -11.35 -35.27 -16.18
C LEU A 861 -11.26 -34.22 -15.07
N VAL A 862 -10.70 -34.61 -13.93
CA VAL A 862 -10.26 -33.69 -12.89
C VAL A 862 -8.74 -33.84 -12.77
N ASP A 863 -7.99 -32.89 -13.31
CA ASP A 863 -6.54 -33.03 -13.54
C ASP A 863 -5.68 -31.89 -13.00
N GLY A 864 -4.59 -32.22 -12.29
CA GLY A 864 -3.57 -31.22 -11.96
C GLY A 864 -4.04 -30.08 -11.03
N ASN A 865 -5.16 -30.23 -10.31
CA ASN A 865 -5.61 -29.21 -9.37
C ASN A 865 -4.74 -29.22 -8.10
N VAL A 866 -4.43 -28.04 -7.56
CA VAL A 866 -3.48 -27.85 -6.46
C VAL A 866 -4.15 -27.17 -5.28
N THR A 867 -3.95 -27.72 -4.09
CA THR A 867 -4.39 -27.11 -2.82
C THR A 867 -3.22 -27.04 -1.86
N THR A 868 -2.82 -25.81 -1.50
CA THR A 868 -1.66 -25.56 -0.68
C THR A 868 -2.00 -24.70 0.52
N ALA A 869 -1.59 -25.12 1.71
CA ALA A 869 -1.61 -24.29 2.91
C ALA A 869 -0.20 -24.18 3.50
N MET A 870 0.23 -22.95 3.78
CA MET A 870 1.58 -22.66 4.27
C MET A 870 1.57 -21.69 5.44
N ALA A 871 2.05 -22.14 6.61
CA ALA A 871 2.15 -21.32 7.81
C ALA A 871 3.60 -21.19 8.26
N ARG A 872 4.04 -19.96 8.56
CA ARG A 872 5.42 -19.65 8.98
C ARG A 872 5.42 -18.76 10.21
N GLY A 873 6.13 -19.18 11.27
CA GLY A 873 6.45 -18.29 12.38
C GLY A 873 7.47 -17.24 11.94
N ASN A 874 8.74 -17.61 11.89
CA ASN A 874 9.83 -16.75 11.43
C ASN A 874 10.49 -17.30 10.17
N MET A 875 10.71 -16.43 9.18
CA MET A 875 11.45 -16.75 7.95
C MET A 875 12.47 -15.66 7.63
N ALA A 876 13.72 -16.05 7.42
CA ALA A 876 14.80 -15.12 7.07
C ALA A 876 15.66 -15.62 5.92
N THR A 877 16.00 -14.72 5.01
CA THR A 877 17.09 -14.91 4.04
C THR A 877 18.12 -13.80 4.28
N ASN A 878 19.34 -14.16 4.62
CA ASN A 878 20.41 -13.22 4.92
C ASN A 878 21.61 -13.50 4.01
N ALA A 879 22.09 -12.47 3.32
CA ALA A 879 23.29 -12.51 2.49
C ALA A 879 24.27 -11.44 2.94
N LEU A 880 25.50 -11.84 3.23
CA LEU A 880 26.64 -10.95 3.46
C LEU A 880 27.71 -11.25 2.41
N ALA A 881 28.05 -10.27 1.59
CA ALA A 881 29.12 -10.38 0.60
C ALA A 881 30.20 -9.35 0.90
N VAL A 882 31.45 -9.79 1.04
CA VAL A 882 32.61 -8.92 1.23
C VAL A 882 33.67 -9.28 0.21
N SER A 883 34.14 -8.30 -0.56
CA SER A 883 35.20 -8.53 -1.54
C SER A 883 36.20 -7.39 -1.66
N GLY A 884 37.48 -7.72 -1.82
CA GLY A 884 38.54 -6.76 -2.14
C GLY A 884 39.96 -7.29 -2.01
N VAL A 885 40.96 -6.43 -2.21
CA VAL A 885 42.40 -6.80 -2.09
C VAL A 885 42.82 -6.58 -0.64
N ALA A 886 43.34 -7.60 0.06
CA ALA A 886 43.83 -7.41 1.42
C ALA A 886 45.20 -6.72 1.47
N GLU A 887 45.51 -6.07 2.59
CA GLU A 887 46.87 -5.60 2.89
C GLU A 887 47.84 -6.77 3.05
N ASP A 888 49.03 -6.64 2.44
CA ASP A 888 50.18 -7.50 2.76
C ASP A 888 50.60 -7.23 4.22
N ASP A 889 50.80 -8.29 5.01
CA ASP A 889 51.19 -8.31 6.44
C ASP A 889 50.10 -8.21 7.54
N CYS A 890 48.80 -8.20 7.22
CA CYS A 890 47.76 -8.33 8.26
C CYS A 890 47.55 -9.79 8.70
N THR A 891 47.77 -10.09 9.99
CA THR A 891 47.23 -11.32 10.60
C THR A 891 45.70 -11.16 10.68
N PRO A 892 44.89 -12.07 10.13
CA PRO A 892 43.45 -11.94 10.21
C PRO A 892 43.01 -12.00 11.68
N ASP A 893 42.21 -11.02 12.11
CA ASP A 893 41.61 -11.00 13.44
C ASP A 893 40.78 -12.26 13.70
N MET A 894 40.68 -12.68 14.96
CA MET A 894 39.90 -13.86 15.31
C MET A 894 38.40 -13.55 15.35
N ALA A 895 37.60 -14.37 14.67
CA ALA A 895 36.16 -14.40 14.91
C ALA A 895 35.85 -15.02 16.29
N SER A 896 34.98 -14.39 17.07
CA SER A 896 34.49 -14.86 18.37
C SER A 896 32.98 -14.93 18.37
N ILE A 897 32.40 -16.02 18.87
CA ILE A 897 30.95 -16.19 19.02
C ILE A 897 30.67 -16.82 20.37
N THR A 898 29.86 -16.16 21.18
CA THR A 898 29.35 -16.64 22.47
C THR A 898 27.82 -16.75 22.39
N THR A 899 27.28 -17.94 22.65
CA THR A 899 25.83 -18.18 22.67
C THR A 899 25.36 -18.50 24.09
N GLY A 900 24.21 -17.94 24.50
CA GLY A 900 23.72 -17.99 25.87
C GLY A 900 22.45 -17.16 26.08
N ALA A 901 22.22 -16.66 27.31
CA ALA A 901 21.15 -15.70 27.59
C ALA A 901 21.39 -14.35 26.88
N LEU A 902 22.66 -13.97 26.78
CA LEU A 902 23.17 -12.91 25.90
C LEU A 902 23.98 -13.59 24.80
N ASN A 903 23.62 -13.37 23.53
CA ASN A 903 24.46 -13.80 22.41
C ASN A 903 25.35 -12.63 22.01
N SER A 904 26.65 -12.87 21.94
CA SER A 904 27.63 -11.88 21.48
C SER A 904 28.51 -12.50 20.41
N ALA A 905 28.80 -11.75 19.35
CA ALA A 905 29.70 -12.18 18.30
C ALA A 905 30.54 -11.01 17.79
N MET A 906 31.77 -11.30 17.37
CA MET A 906 32.70 -10.33 16.79
C MET A 906 33.46 -10.97 15.63
N ALA A 907 33.50 -10.32 14.47
CA ALA A 907 34.34 -10.71 13.32
C ALA A 907 34.42 -9.54 12.33
N PRO A 908 35.44 -9.46 11.44
CA PRO A 908 35.44 -8.48 10.36
C PRO A 908 34.21 -8.59 9.45
N ALA A 909 33.81 -9.82 9.07
CA ALA A 909 32.56 -10.07 8.37
C ALA A 909 31.62 -10.94 9.23
N LEU A 910 30.60 -10.32 9.83
CA LEU A 910 29.72 -10.98 10.80
C LEU A 910 28.27 -11.01 10.33
N LEU A 911 27.67 -12.20 10.30
CA LEU A 911 26.23 -12.41 10.11
C LEU A 911 25.66 -13.09 11.37
N SER A 912 24.76 -12.41 12.08
CA SER A 912 24.03 -12.95 13.23
C SER A 912 22.53 -13.05 12.92
N ASN A 913 21.98 -14.25 13.04
CA ASN A 913 20.57 -14.53 12.82
C ASN A 913 19.97 -15.22 14.05
N VAL A 914 19.03 -14.56 14.72
CA VAL A 914 18.38 -15.04 15.94
C VAL A 914 16.87 -15.12 15.73
N GLN A 915 16.31 -16.32 15.78
CA GLN A 915 14.87 -16.56 15.59
C GLN A 915 14.28 -17.30 16.80
N MET A 916 13.22 -16.74 17.39
CA MET A 916 12.44 -17.38 18.44
C MET A 916 10.98 -17.51 18.03
N ASN A 917 10.44 -18.72 18.07
CA ASN A 917 9.02 -19.00 17.88
C ASN A 917 8.42 -19.63 19.14
N ALA A 918 7.59 -18.87 19.84
CA ALA A 918 6.78 -19.32 20.98
C ALA A 918 5.30 -19.49 20.61
N GLY A 919 4.82 -18.76 19.60
CA GLY A 919 3.47 -18.88 19.07
C GLY A 919 3.20 -20.21 18.35
N GLY A 920 1.96 -20.67 18.37
CA GLY A 920 1.55 -21.89 17.65
C GLY A 920 1.52 -21.64 16.13
N VAL A 921 2.11 -22.56 15.34
CA VAL A 921 2.11 -22.49 13.88
C VAL A 921 1.34 -23.69 13.33
N SER A 922 0.26 -23.43 12.58
CA SER A 922 -0.61 -24.46 12.05
C SER A 922 -0.94 -24.22 10.59
N ALA A 923 -0.74 -25.25 9.77
CA ALA A 923 -1.19 -25.28 8.39
C ALA A 923 -2.14 -26.46 8.18
N TYR A 924 -3.25 -26.21 7.49
CA TYR A 924 -4.31 -27.19 7.25
C TYR A 924 -4.78 -27.13 5.81
N ALA A 925 -4.88 -28.30 5.17
CA ALA A 925 -5.59 -28.41 3.90
C ALA A 925 -6.62 -29.54 3.91
N ALA A 926 -7.72 -29.32 3.19
CA ALA A 926 -8.73 -30.33 2.95
C ALA A 926 -9.21 -30.32 1.49
N SER A 927 -9.52 -31.51 0.98
CA SER A 927 -10.14 -31.65 -0.34
C SER A 927 -11.27 -32.69 -0.29
N PRO A 928 -12.41 -32.35 0.36
CA PRO A 928 -13.48 -33.30 0.69
C PRO A 928 -14.10 -34.01 -0.52
N THR A 929 -14.01 -33.40 -1.71
CA THR A 929 -14.62 -33.92 -2.93
C THR A 929 -13.74 -33.58 -4.11
N VAL A 930 -12.81 -34.48 -4.47
CA VAL A 930 -12.17 -34.50 -5.79
C VAL A 930 -12.67 -35.74 -6.50
N SER A 931 -13.81 -35.61 -7.19
CA SER A 931 -14.60 -36.78 -7.59
C SER A 931 -15.25 -36.67 -8.95
N VAL A 932 -15.42 -37.82 -9.59
CA VAL A 932 -16.28 -38.00 -10.77
C VAL A 932 -17.34 -39.04 -10.43
N SER A 933 -18.62 -38.66 -10.42
CA SER A 933 -19.73 -39.53 -10.00
C SER A 933 -20.84 -39.58 -11.04
N TYR A 934 -21.27 -40.79 -11.40
CA TYR A 934 -22.34 -41.05 -12.36
C TYR A 934 -23.32 -42.10 -11.87
N GLY A 935 -24.58 -42.02 -12.30
CA GLY A 935 -25.57 -43.10 -12.14
C GLY A 935 -25.35 -44.27 -13.11
N SER A 936 -24.90 -44.00 -14.34
CA SER A 936 -24.43 -44.99 -15.31
C SER A 936 -23.35 -44.42 -16.23
N VAL A 937 -22.43 -45.26 -16.70
CA VAL A 937 -21.31 -44.87 -17.58
C VAL A 937 -21.15 -45.92 -18.68
N ASP A 938 -21.19 -45.49 -19.93
CA ASP A 938 -21.01 -46.35 -21.12
C ASP A 938 -20.04 -45.71 -22.12
N ASP A 939 -19.13 -46.51 -22.69
CA ASP A 939 -18.13 -46.09 -23.70
C ASP A 939 -17.37 -44.77 -23.37
N SER A 940 -17.20 -44.45 -22.08
CA SER A 940 -16.70 -43.14 -21.62
C SER A 940 -15.32 -43.23 -20.97
N ARG A 941 -14.64 -42.08 -20.83
CA ARG A 941 -13.35 -41.93 -20.15
C ARG A 941 -13.49 -41.06 -18.90
N LEU A 942 -13.26 -41.64 -17.73
CA LEU A 942 -13.26 -40.92 -16.45
C LEU A 942 -11.85 -40.89 -15.86
N GLY A 943 -11.41 -39.70 -15.42
CA GLY A 943 -10.06 -39.50 -14.89
C GLY A 943 -10.03 -38.57 -13.67
N VAL A 944 -9.28 -38.98 -12.66
CA VAL A 944 -8.84 -38.12 -11.55
C VAL A 944 -7.32 -38.24 -11.45
N THR A 945 -6.60 -37.31 -12.08
CA THR A 945 -5.14 -37.44 -12.28
C THR A 945 -4.36 -36.22 -11.81
N GLY A 946 -3.10 -36.40 -11.39
CA GLY A 946 -2.20 -35.28 -11.12
C GLY A 946 -2.61 -34.29 -10.01
N ASN A 947 -3.70 -34.52 -9.28
CA ASN A 947 -4.18 -33.60 -8.25
C ASN A 947 -3.29 -33.65 -7.01
N SER A 948 -3.02 -32.51 -6.38
CA SER A 948 -2.13 -32.42 -5.23
C SER A 948 -2.72 -31.62 -4.07
N VAL A 949 -2.55 -32.16 -2.86
CA VAL A 949 -2.84 -31.46 -1.61
C VAL A 949 -1.57 -31.43 -0.79
N SER A 950 -1.03 -30.23 -0.56
CA SER A 950 0.23 -30.02 0.14
C SER A 950 0.11 -29.03 1.28
N VAL A 951 0.72 -29.36 2.41
CA VAL A 951 0.70 -28.51 3.61
C VAL A 951 2.09 -28.41 4.19
N ALA A 952 2.53 -27.19 4.50
CA ALA A 952 3.80 -26.94 5.13
C ALA A 952 3.68 -25.97 6.31
N ALA A 953 4.23 -26.35 7.46
CA ALA A 953 4.30 -25.50 8.64
C ALA A 953 5.74 -25.40 9.14
N TYR A 954 6.24 -24.17 9.33
CA TYR A 954 7.59 -23.90 9.81
C TYR A 954 7.53 -23.02 11.06
N GLY A 955 8.15 -23.46 12.16
CA GLY A 955 8.37 -22.60 13.33
C GLY A 955 9.37 -21.50 12.99
N ASN A 956 10.63 -21.88 12.74
CA ASN A 956 11.70 -21.02 12.26
C ASN A 956 12.34 -21.58 10.99
N SER A 957 12.61 -20.72 10.00
CA SER A 957 13.37 -21.03 8.80
C SER A 957 14.38 -19.94 8.48
N ALA A 958 15.62 -20.33 8.19
CA ALA A 958 16.69 -19.40 7.82
C ALA A 958 17.57 -19.94 6.69
N THR A 959 17.93 -19.04 5.78
CA THR A 959 19.06 -19.22 4.86
C THR A 959 20.07 -18.11 5.13
N ASN A 960 21.29 -18.47 5.52
CA ASN A 960 22.37 -17.53 5.79
C ASN A 960 23.53 -17.80 4.84
N MET A 961 23.97 -16.79 4.10
CA MET A 961 25.07 -16.89 3.15
C MET A 961 26.11 -15.82 3.42
N VAL A 962 27.36 -16.23 3.61
CA VAL A 962 28.52 -15.33 3.61
C VAL A 962 29.37 -15.65 2.38
N THR A 963 29.70 -14.65 1.59
CA THR A 963 30.60 -14.78 0.42
C THR A 963 31.79 -13.87 0.61
N LEU A 964 33.00 -14.44 0.54
CA LEU A 964 34.25 -13.71 0.63
C LEU A 964 35.05 -13.87 -0.66
N ALA A 965 35.52 -12.78 -1.23
CA ALA A 965 36.43 -12.81 -2.38
C ALA A 965 37.64 -11.88 -2.17
N SER A 966 38.86 -12.37 -2.39
CA SER A 966 40.06 -11.53 -2.27
C SER A 966 41.20 -12.01 -3.16
N LEU A 967 41.94 -11.07 -3.77
CA LEU A 967 43.19 -11.33 -4.49
C LEU A 967 44.40 -11.51 -3.55
N GLY A 968 44.21 -11.33 -2.23
CA GLY A 968 45.24 -11.45 -1.17
C GLY A 968 44.80 -12.35 0.00
N SER A 969 45.12 -11.95 1.25
CA SER A 969 44.56 -12.58 2.46
C SER A 969 43.04 -12.39 2.54
N LEU A 970 42.33 -13.31 3.20
CA LEU A 970 40.87 -13.22 3.36
C LEU A 970 40.55 -12.75 4.78
N PRO A 971 39.55 -11.85 4.97
CA PRO A 971 39.11 -11.47 6.31
C PRO A 971 38.53 -12.68 7.04
N ALA A 972 38.60 -12.67 8.37
CA ALA A 972 37.85 -13.64 9.17
C ALA A 972 36.34 -13.37 9.03
N SER A 973 35.54 -14.44 9.08
CA SER A 973 34.08 -14.34 9.02
C SER A 973 33.41 -15.22 10.07
N GLY A 974 32.21 -14.81 10.47
CA GLY A 974 31.37 -15.53 11.42
C GLY A 974 29.92 -15.59 10.98
N ILE A 975 29.29 -16.77 11.12
CA ILE A 975 27.84 -16.92 11.06
C ILE A 975 27.36 -17.40 12.43
N GLY A 976 26.66 -16.54 13.16
CA GLY A 976 25.88 -16.91 14.34
C GLY A 976 24.44 -17.21 13.93
N SER A 977 23.95 -18.44 14.14
CA SER A 977 22.56 -18.79 13.86
C SER A 977 21.93 -19.48 15.07
N VAL A 978 21.05 -18.76 15.79
CA VAL A 978 20.36 -19.26 16.99
C VAL A 978 18.87 -19.35 16.70
N GLN A 979 18.34 -20.58 16.68
CA GLN A 979 16.91 -20.82 16.46
C GLN A 979 16.29 -21.58 17.63
N THR A 980 15.26 -21.00 18.26
CA THR A 980 14.51 -21.64 19.34
C THR A 980 13.03 -21.73 18.97
N ASN A 981 12.46 -22.94 19.01
CA ASN A 981 11.02 -23.16 18.83
C ASN A 981 10.44 -23.87 20.05
N SER A 982 9.58 -23.19 20.79
CA SER A 982 8.79 -23.75 21.90
C SER A 982 7.29 -23.85 21.58
N GLY A 983 6.83 -23.14 20.56
CA GLY A 983 5.46 -23.24 20.04
C GLY A 983 5.19 -24.56 19.30
N GLY A 984 3.94 -25.01 19.33
CA GLY A 984 3.51 -26.20 18.59
C GLY A 984 3.50 -25.94 17.09
N VAL A 985 4.11 -26.82 16.29
CA VAL A 985 4.11 -26.76 14.82
C VAL A 985 3.34 -27.93 14.26
N THR A 986 2.24 -27.66 13.55
CA THR A 986 1.33 -28.68 13.00
C THR A 986 1.07 -28.47 11.52
N ALA A 987 1.31 -29.50 10.71
CA ALA A 987 0.85 -29.57 9.33
C ALA A 987 -0.13 -30.74 9.21
N ARG A 988 -1.33 -30.49 8.70
CA ARG A 988 -2.38 -31.52 8.63
C ARG A 988 -3.14 -31.46 7.31
N VAL A 989 -3.25 -32.63 6.68
CA VAL A 989 -4.20 -32.87 5.59
C VAL A 989 -5.31 -33.77 6.12
N THR A 990 -6.57 -33.43 5.85
CA THR A 990 -7.73 -34.27 6.19
C THR A 990 -8.77 -34.27 5.09
N SER A 991 -9.65 -35.27 5.12
CA SER A 991 -10.79 -35.36 4.21
C SER A 991 -10.35 -35.23 2.74
N VAL A 992 -9.27 -35.92 2.33
CA VAL A 992 -8.87 -35.98 0.92
C VAL A 992 -9.29 -37.34 0.38
N ALA A 993 -10.14 -37.33 -0.63
CA ALA A 993 -10.57 -38.52 -1.35
C ALA A 993 -10.54 -38.23 -2.85
N TYR A 994 -9.76 -39.02 -3.58
CA TYR A 994 -9.78 -39.06 -5.04
C TYR A 994 -10.66 -40.23 -5.46
N THR A 995 -11.85 -39.96 -5.98
CA THR A 995 -12.84 -41.02 -6.24
C THR A 995 -13.44 -40.93 -7.62
N ILE A 996 -13.72 -42.11 -8.18
CA ILE A 996 -14.60 -42.26 -9.34
C ILE A 996 -15.69 -43.26 -8.91
N THR A 997 -16.96 -42.85 -8.98
CA THR A 997 -18.09 -43.66 -8.51
C THR A 997 -19.09 -43.85 -9.64
N SER A 998 -19.42 -45.11 -9.97
CA SER A 998 -20.55 -45.45 -10.84
C SER A 998 -21.11 -46.84 -10.50
N PRO A 999 -22.43 -46.99 -10.28
CA PRO A 999 -23.06 -48.29 -10.08
C PRO A 999 -23.28 -49.09 -11.37
N GLY A 1000 -23.04 -48.52 -12.56
CA GLY A 1000 -23.12 -49.21 -13.85
C GLY A 1000 -22.00 -48.80 -14.80
N LEU A 1001 -21.18 -49.77 -15.24
CA LEU A 1001 -20.04 -49.57 -16.14
C LEU A 1001 -20.15 -50.47 -17.37
N GLY A 1002 -20.21 -49.87 -18.56
CA GLY A 1002 -20.09 -50.54 -19.86
C GLY A 1002 -18.90 -49.97 -20.64
N ALA A 1003 -18.04 -50.85 -21.21
CA ALA A 1003 -16.95 -50.52 -22.16
C ALA A 1003 -16.04 -49.28 -21.88
N SER A 1004 -16.02 -48.77 -20.66
CA SER A 1004 -15.43 -47.49 -20.28
C SER A 1004 -14.00 -47.62 -19.73
N ARG A 1005 -13.24 -46.52 -19.76
CA ARG A 1005 -11.89 -46.42 -19.15
C ARG A 1005 -11.92 -45.52 -17.92
N ILE A 1006 -11.38 -46.03 -16.82
CA ILE A 1006 -11.29 -45.32 -15.54
C ILE A 1006 -9.83 -45.24 -15.11
N GLY A 1007 -9.38 -44.05 -14.73
CA GLY A 1007 -8.00 -43.84 -14.26
C GLY A 1007 -7.94 -42.93 -13.04
N ILE A 1008 -7.24 -43.40 -12.00
CA ILE A 1008 -6.79 -42.58 -10.87
C ILE A 1008 -5.27 -42.75 -10.79
N SER A 1009 -4.49 -41.71 -11.10
CA SER A 1009 -3.03 -41.81 -11.16
C SER A 1009 -2.34 -40.46 -10.91
N GLY A 1010 -1.11 -40.49 -10.40
CA GLY A 1010 -0.29 -39.28 -10.23
C GLY A 1010 -0.77 -38.28 -9.17
N ASN A 1011 -1.82 -38.61 -8.39
CA ASN A 1011 -2.29 -37.74 -7.31
C ASN A 1011 -1.35 -37.81 -6.09
N SER A 1012 -1.13 -36.69 -5.40
CA SER A 1012 -0.23 -36.59 -4.25
C SER A 1012 -0.90 -35.94 -3.03
N ILE A 1013 -0.47 -36.38 -1.83
CA ILE A 1013 -0.88 -35.82 -0.55
C ILE A 1013 0.37 -35.71 0.31
N SER A 1014 0.70 -34.50 0.76
CA SER A 1014 1.87 -34.26 1.61
C SER A 1014 1.55 -33.30 2.76
N ALA A 1015 2.06 -33.62 3.94
CA ALA A 1015 2.08 -32.71 5.08
C ALA A 1015 3.49 -32.71 5.67
N SER A 1016 4.06 -31.52 5.86
CA SER A 1016 5.40 -31.34 6.42
C SER A 1016 5.37 -30.30 7.54
N SER A 1017 5.83 -30.68 8.73
CA SER A 1017 5.99 -29.78 9.86
C SER A 1017 7.45 -29.76 10.28
N VAL A 1018 8.04 -28.57 10.35
CA VAL A 1018 9.44 -28.38 10.72
C VAL A 1018 9.53 -27.36 11.83
N GLY A 1019 10.10 -27.74 12.98
CA GLY A 1019 10.29 -26.82 14.10
C GLY A 1019 11.29 -25.72 13.77
N ASN A 1020 12.53 -26.12 13.46
CA ASN A 1020 13.63 -25.24 13.08
C ASN A 1020 14.31 -25.79 11.82
N ALA A 1021 14.56 -24.93 10.83
CA ALA A 1021 15.39 -25.22 9.66
C ALA A 1021 16.38 -24.08 9.43
N ALA A 1022 17.66 -24.42 9.32
CA ALA A 1022 18.70 -23.44 9.00
C ALA A 1022 19.65 -24.03 7.96
N THR A 1023 19.97 -23.26 6.93
CA THR A 1023 21.10 -23.53 6.04
C THR A 1023 22.08 -22.38 6.15
N SER A 1024 23.32 -22.68 6.51
CA SER A 1024 24.41 -21.69 6.58
C SER A 1024 25.52 -22.09 5.63
N LYS A 1025 25.94 -21.16 4.78
CA LYS A 1025 27.00 -21.39 3.79
C LYS A 1025 28.02 -20.25 3.81
N VAL A 1026 29.29 -20.60 3.91
CA VAL A 1026 30.41 -19.68 3.66
C VAL A 1026 31.05 -20.08 2.33
N THR A 1027 31.08 -19.16 1.37
CA THR A 1027 31.76 -19.35 0.08
C THR A 1027 32.98 -18.45 0.06
N VAL A 1028 34.12 -19.02 -0.34
CA VAL A 1028 35.40 -18.30 -0.40
C VAL A 1028 35.99 -18.48 -1.79
N SER A 1029 36.33 -17.38 -2.45
CA SER A 1029 37.06 -17.38 -3.73
C SER A 1029 38.32 -16.54 -3.63
N ARG A 1030 39.39 -17.02 -4.27
CA ARG A 1030 40.65 -16.29 -4.45
C ARG A 1030 40.88 -16.02 -5.93
#